data_AF-A0A8H7AIV9-F1
#
_entry.id   AF-A0A8H7AIV9-F1
#
_cell.length_a   1.000
_cell.length_b   1.000
_cell.length_c   1.000
_cell.angle_alpha   90.00
_cell.angle_beta   90.00
_cell.angle_gamma   90.00
#
_symmetry.space_group_name_H-M   'P 1'
#
loop_
_entity.id
_entity.type
_entity.pdbx_description
1 polymer ?
#
loop_
_entity_poly.entity_id
_entity_poly.type
_entity_poly.pdbx_seq_one_letter_code
_entity_poly.pdbx_strand_id
1 'polypeptide(L)'
;MVLKWAGKDRKRMRRRAIPKCAHHHPSWVFAWLWILTLAACLDAAQCMTQREKTDLKNEAEDLFYHGYNSYMKYAFPEDELRPVSCTPLTRDRANPAHIEVNDVLGNYSLTLVDSLSTLAILASEPSSGRTNRHLEAFQNGVQELVIQYGDGTDGPAGQGLRERGFNLDSKVQVFETVIRGLGGLLSAHLFAVGDLPIRGYNPPSGGAIFARKWDKSSAESHESGIKWPNGMIYDGQLLRLAYDLGNRLIPAFYTSTGIPYPRVNLRDGVPFYEKSPLNFDPEAGQCDAGQQGTPEVTETCSAGAGSLVLEMTVLSRLTADDRFEELAKRAFWAIWNRRSAIGLIGTGIDAENGNWVGSYSGIGAGIDSFFEYAFKSYILLSNNVHPEYRVPKHAKDPRELFPALAAEEASPAGFLRVWSEAHSALKRHLYRGKTYQHPHYIQGDLHTGATRAYWIDSLSSFYPGLLTLAGEIDEAIEIQLLTTALWTRFSALPERWNLGTGSIEGGLGWWGGRPEFIESNYYLYQATRDPWYLHVAEMALRDIKRRCWTRCGWAGIQDVRTGELSDRMESFFLSETAKYLFLLFDESHPLNQLDGPFVFNTEGHPLIIPPNVGTRRQLRATSEGDVLKQQGGFGVCPRAPPSLPFSASITAARDDVFHAAVLARLHLMPSRGSTDSFVGEYAVDHPSISLQDIRSPSNYTYFPWTLPPELVSHNATSAPLLSRPSFDISFPALPNMGTPVAPLQRVKEGILINHIGGLRLGMVQDVPILMNGGSGEAYRINLVNNLALGKDEKTRTLHVFGM
;
A
#
# COMPACT_ATOMS: atom_id res chain seq x y z
N MET A 1 -65.99 32.95 -31.61
CA MET A 1 -66.08 33.37 -33.02
C MET A 1 -66.06 32.08 -33.87
N VAL A 2 -67.17 31.36 -33.93
CA VAL A 2 -68.20 31.39 -35.01
C VAL A 2 -67.82 30.51 -36.22
N LEU A 3 -68.52 29.37 -36.32
CA LEU A 3 -69.03 28.64 -37.51
C LEU A 3 -67.99 27.87 -38.39
N LYS A 4 -68.21 26.64 -38.90
CA LYS A 4 -69.37 25.74 -39.20
C LYS A 4 -68.82 24.30 -39.28
N TRP A 5 -69.39 23.26 -38.65
CA TRP A 5 -70.51 22.39 -39.07
C TRP A 5 -70.50 21.88 -40.52
N ALA A 6 -70.33 20.55 -40.70
CA ALA A 6 -71.36 19.64 -41.25
C ALA A 6 -70.80 18.21 -41.41
N GLY A 7 -71.48 17.23 -40.77
CA GLY A 7 -71.29 15.81 -41.05
C GLY A 7 -72.25 15.29 -42.12
N LYS A 8 -71.96 14.11 -42.66
CA LYS A 8 -72.92 13.02 -42.95
C LYS A 8 -72.24 11.78 -43.53
N ASP A 9 -72.42 10.65 -42.83
CA ASP A 9 -73.02 9.41 -43.33
C ASP A 9 -72.67 8.89 -44.74
N ARG A 10 -72.09 7.69 -44.84
CA ARG A 10 -72.82 6.41 -45.06
C ARG A 10 -71.89 5.21 -45.35
N LYS A 11 -72.30 4.07 -44.81
CA LYS A 11 -71.72 2.73 -44.98
C LYS A 11 -71.94 2.15 -46.39
N ARG A 12 -70.96 1.31 -46.78
CA ARG A 12 -71.01 0.09 -47.63
C ARG A 12 -71.47 0.21 -49.09
N MET A 13 -70.54 -0.11 -50.00
CA MET A 13 -70.79 -1.08 -51.06
C MET A 13 -69.49 -1.77 -51.52
N ARG A 14 -69.51 -3.10 -51.57
CA ARG A 14 -68.49 -3.97 -52.19
C ARG A 14 -68.59 -3.83 -53.73
N ARG A 15 -67.46 -3.84 -54.45
CA ARG A 15 -67.18 -4.75 -55.58
C ARG A 15 -65.82 -4.47 -56.26
N ARG A 16 -65.03 -5.55 -56.33
CA ARG A 16 -64.15 -6.03 -57.44
C ARG A 16 -63.04 -5.14 -58.01
N ALA A 17 -61.82 -5.51 -57.58
CA ALA A 17 -60.55 -5.69 -58.30
C ALA A 17 -60.39 -5.23 -59.76
N ILE A 18 -59.31 -4.47 -60.00
CA ILE A 18 -58.51 -4.36 -61.24
C ILE A 18 -57.01 -4.33 -60.81
N PRO A 19 -56.06 -4.90 -61.57
CA PRO A 19 -54.83 -5.48 -61.02
C PRO A 19 -53.57 -4.59 -61.03
N LYS A 20 -52.57 -5.13 -60.34
CA LYS A 20 -51.19 -4.68 -60.09
C LYS A 20 -50.43 -4.14 -61.32
N CYS A 21 -49.65 -3.08 -61.10
CA CYS A 21 -48.30 -2.94 -61.66
C CYS A 21 -47.32 -2.61 -60.53
N ALA A 22 -46.22 -3.34 -60.50
CA ALA A 22 -45.24 -3.38 -59.44
C ALA A 22 -44.12 -2.35 -59.67
N HIS A 23 -43.80 -1.59 -58.64
CA HIS A 23 -42.44 -1.09 -58.41
C HIS A 23 -42.10 -1.36 -56.94
N HIS A 24 -41.42 -2.48 -56.68
CA HIS A 24 -40.76 -2.73 -55.41
C HIS A 24 -39.45 -1.93 -55.38
N HIS A 25 -39.42 -0.84 -54.62
CA HIS A 25 -38.17 -0.26 -54.14
C HIS A 25 -37.70 -1.06 -52.91
N PRO A 26 -36.41 -1.43 -52.80
CA PRO A 26 -35.89 -2.24 -51.70
C PRO A 26 -35.54 -1.36 -50.50
N SER A 27 -36.50 -0.60 -49.97
CA SER A 27 -36.23 0.33 -48.84
C SER A 27 -35.85 -0.39 -47.55
N TRP A 28 -36.26 -1.64 -47.37
CA TRP A 28 -35.96 -2.42 -46.18
C TRP A 28 -34.56 -3.01 -46.21
N VAL A 29 -34.06 -3.40 -47.39
CA VAL A 29 -32.71 -3.94 -47.54
C VAL A 29 -31.67 -2.84 -47.29
N PHE A 30 -31.93 -1.61 -47.77
CA PHE A 30 -31.09 -0.46 -47.44
C PHE A 30 -31.17 -0.06 -45.98
N ALA A 31 -32.34 -0.10 -45.33
CA ALA A 31 -32.43 0.18 -43.89
C ALA A 31 -31.70 -0.86 -43.04
N TRP A 32 -31.78 -2.15 -43.39
CA TRP A 32 -31.03 -3.22 -42.72
C TRP A 32 -29.53 -3.16 -43.01
N LEU A 33 -29.14 -2.84 -44.25
CA LEU A 33 -27.74 -2.56 -44.59
C LEU A 33 -27.23 -1.33 -43.86
N TRP A 34 -28.03 -0.27 -43.70
CA TRP A 34 -27.67 0.93 -42.94
C TRP A 34 -27.58 0.65 -41.45
N ILE A 35 -28.43 -0.20 -40.88
CA ILE A 35 -28.34 -0.63 -39.47
C ILE A 35 -27.16 -1.58 -39.27
N LEU A 36 -26.89 -2.48 -40.22
CA LEU A 36 -25.73 -3.37 -40.20
C LEU A 36 -24.42 -2.62 -40.45
N THR A 37 -24.41 -1.58 -41.29
CA THR A 37 -23.26 -0.69 -41.46
C THR A 37 -23.14 0.28 -40.30
N LEU A 38 -24.21 0.79 -39.69
CA LEU A 38 -24.13 1.55 -38.42
C LEU A 38 -23.65 0.66 -37.26
N ALA A 39 -24.06 -0.61 -37.21
CA ALA A 39 -23.56 -1.58 -36.24
C ALA A 39 -22.12 -2.03 -36.54
N ALA A 40 -21.70 -2.03 -37.81
CA ALA A 40 -20.33 -2.33 -38.22
C ALA A 40 -19.40 -1.09 -38.24
N CYS A 41 -19.95 0.12 -38.23
CA CYS A 41 -19.25 1.42 -38.11
C CYS A 41 -19.28 1.96 -36.68
N LEU A 42 -20.02 1.33 -35.78
CA LEU A 42 -19.71 1.39 -34.36
C LEU A 42 -18.47 0.52 -34.17
N ASP A 43 -17.29 1.12 -34.40
CA ASP A 43 -16.07 0.63 -33.76
C ASP A 43 -16.31 0.71 -32.25
N ALA A 44 -16.94 -0.32 -31.70
CA ALA A 44 -17.04 -0.51 -30.27
C ALA A 44 -15.59 -0.64 -29.80
N ALA A 45 -15.10 0.34 -29.04
CA ALA A 45 -13.77 0.31 -28.44
C ALA A 45 -13.51 -1.08 -27.85
N GLN A 46 -12.57 -1.82 -28.45
CA GLN A 46 -12.25 -3.18 -28.03
C GLN A 46 -11.49 -3.10 -26.71
N CYS A 47 -12.21 -3.05 -25.59
CA CYS A 47 -11.64 -3.28 -24.27
C CYS A 47 -11.10 -4.72 -24.19
N MET A 48 -10.08 -4.93 -23.34
CA MET A 48 -9.51 -6.25 -23.07
C MET A 48 -10.63 -7.29 -22.86
N THR A 49 -10.62 -8.31 -23.71
CA THR A 49 -11.64 -9.36 -23.75
C THR A 49 -11.60 -10.20 -22.49
N GLN A 50 -12.71 -10.86 -22.15
CA GLN A 50 -12.74 -11.77 -21.00
C GLN A 50 -11.71 -12.90 -21.11
N ARG A 51 -11.40 -13.33 -22.34
CA ARG A 51 -10.36 -14.33 -22.61
C ARG A 51 -8.99 -13.80 -22.24
N GLU A 52 -8.62 -12.60 -22.71
CA GLU A 52 -7.34 -11.98 -22.39
C GLU A 52 -7.16 -11.75 -20.89
N LYS A 53 -8.21 -11.27 -20.19
CA LYS A 53 -8.17 -11.15 -18.72
C LYS A 53 -7.93 -12.49 -18.04
N THR A 54 -8.58 -13.55 -18.53
CA THR A 54 -8.41 -14.90 -17.98
C THR A 54 -7.00 -15.42 -18.24
N ASP A 55 -6.44 -15.17 -19.43
CA ASP A 55 -5.08 -15.56 -19.78
C ASP A 55 -4.05 -14.82 -18.90
N LEU A 56 -4.19 -13.50 -18.72
CA LEU A 56 -3.31 -12.71 -17.83
C LEU A 56 -3.44 -13.10 -16.35
N LYS A 57 -4.64 -13.44 -15.90
CA LYS A 57 -4.86 -14.00 -14.55
C LYS A 57 -4.11 -15.33 -14.37
N ASN A 58 -4.21 -16.24 -15.34
CA ASN A 58 -3.49 -17.51 -15.31
C ASN A 58 -1.96 -17.29 -15.32
N GLU A 59 -1.48 -16.29 -16.06
CA GLU A 59 -0.06 -15.91 -16.04
C GLU A 59 0.38 -15.36 -14.67
N ALA A 60 -0.46 -14.58 -13.99
CA ALA A 60 -0.19 -14.12 -12.62
C ALA A 60 -0.17 -15.28 -11.62
N GLU A 61 -1.03 -16.28 -11.80
CA GLU A 61 -1.01 -17.52 -11.04
C GLU A 61 0.28 -18.32 -11.27
N ASP A 62 0.72 -18.46 -12.53
CA ASP A 62 1.98 -19.13 -12.88
C ASP A 62 3.19 -18.40 -12.30
N LEU A 63 3.15 -17.06 -12.25
CA LEU A 63 4.17 -16.24 -11.59
C LEU A 63 4.27 -16.60 -10.11
N PHE A 64 3.14 -16.70 -9.40
CA PHE A 64 3.11 -17.12 -8.01
C PHE A 64 3.70 -18.53 -7.82
N TYR A 65 3.21 -19.52 -8.59
CA TYR A 65 3.63 -20.91 -8.41
C TYR A 65 5.08 -21.18 -8.81
N HIS A 66 5.63 -20.45 -9.78
CA HIS A 66 7.06 -20.54 -10.10
C HIS A 66 7.93 -20.16 -8.89
N GLY A 67 7.60 -19.05 -8.22
CA GLY A 67 8.30 -18.62 -7.02
C GLY A 67 8.03 -19.54 -5.82
N TYR A 68 6.76 -19.81 -5.52
CA TYR A 68 6.35 -20.64 -4.37
C TYR A 68 6.91 -22.06 -4.45
N ASN A 69 6.77 -22.75 -5.59
CA ASN A 69 7.29 -24.11 -5.74
C ASN A 69 8.82 -24.15 -5.69
N SER A 70 9.50 -23.12 -6.21
CA SER A 70 10.95 -23.02 -6.10
C SER A 70 11.39 -22.81 -4.66
N TYR A 71 10.70 -21.96 -3.90
CA TYR A 71 10.93 -21.78 -2.48
C TYR A 71 10.74 -23.10 -1.72
N MET A 72 9.60 -23.77 -1.90
CA MET A 72 9.32 -25.06 -1.24
C MET A 72 10.34 -26.15 -1.56
N LYS A 73 10.98 -26.07 -2.73
CA LYS A 73 11.99 -27.04 -3.18
C LYS A 73 13.41 -26.73 -2.71
N TYR A 74 13.83 -25.46 -2.77
CA TYR A 74 15.24 -25.07 -2.61
C TYR A 74 15.53 -24.35 -1.30
N ALA A 75 14.53 -23.77 -0.64
CA ALA A 75 14.73 -22.92 0.53
C ALA A 75 13.93 -23.32 1.77
N PHE A 76 12.73 -23.90 1.63
CA PHE A 76 11.94 -24.34 2.78
C PHE A 76 12.74 -25.36 3.64
N PRO A 77 12.77 -25.22 4.98
CA PRO A 77 11.96 -24.32 5.82
C PRO A 77 12.58 -22.96 6.16
N GLU A 78 13.65 -22.53 5.48
CA GLU A 78 14.28 -21.23 5.72
C GLU A 78 13.39 -20.05 5.27
N ASP A 79 13.77 -18.83 5.63
CA ASP A 79 12.87 -17.68 5.50
C ASP A 79 12.68 -17.20 4.05
N GLU A 80 13.72 -17.21 3.22
CA GLU A 80 13.68 -16.70 1.85
C GLU A 80 14.55 -17.53 0.88
N LEU A 81 14.36 -17.30 -0.41
CA LEU A 81 15.04 -18.01 -1.49
C LEU A 81 16.06 -17.11 -2.18
N ARG A 82 17.22 -17.68 -2.52
CA ARG A 82 18.19 -17.13 -3.46
C ARG A 82 17.94 -17.74 -4.85
N PRO A 83 17.22 -17.04 -5.74
CA PRO A 83 16.69 -17.61 -6.97
C PRO A 83 17.73 -17.77 -8.08
N VAL A 84 18.87 -17.07 -8.02
CA VAL A 84 19.98 -17.21 -8.99
C VAL A 84 20.87 -18.40 -8.60
N SER A 85 21.24 -18.49 -7.32
CA SER A 85 22.07 -19.60 -6.82
C SER A 85 21.29 -20.87 -6.48
N CYS A 86 19.96 -20.80 -6.42
CA CYS A 86 19.07 -21.89 -6.01
C CYS A 86 19.35 -22.40 -4.58
N THR A 87 19.62 -21.48 -3.65
CA THR A 87 19.96 -21.79 -2.25
C THR A 87 19.03 -21.07 -1.28
N PRO A 88 18.90 -21.51 -0.02
CA PRO A 88 18.19 -20.75 1.00
C PRO A 88 18.93 -19.45 1.34
N LEU A 89 18.17 -18.38 1.58
CA LEU A 89 18.65 -17.19 2.27
C LEU A 89 18.24 -17.30 3.75
N THR A 90 19.23 -17.24 4.63
CA THR A 90 19.04 -17.27 6.08
C THR A 90 19.72 -16.07 6.73
N ARG A 91 19.41 -15.86 8.01
CA ARG A 91 20.12 -14.90 8.86
C ARG A 91 21.63 -15.07 8.76
N ASP A 92 22.34 -13.95 8.67
CA ASP A 92 23.78 -13.90 8.77
C ASP A 92 24.23 -14.02 10.23
N ARG A 93 24.36 -15.27 10.68
CA ARG A 93 24.83 -15.59 12.04
C ARG A 93 26.30 -15.22 12.27
N ALA A 94 27.08 -15.06 11.19
CA ALA A 94 28.49 -14.69 11.29
C ALA A 94 28.67 -13.18 11.49
N ASN A 95 27.73 -12.37 10.98
CA ASN A 95 27.72 -10.92 11.14
C ASN A 95 26.40 -10.41 11.74
N PRO A 96 26.29 -10.32 13.08
CA PRO A 96 25.12 -9.76 13.75
C PRO A 96 24.77 -8.31 13.35
N ALA A 97 25.73 -7.55 12.83
CA ALA A 97 25.54 -6.17 12.37
C ALA A 97 24.93 -6.06 10.96
N HIS A 98 24.69 -7.19 10.28
CA HIS A 98 24.02 -7.23 8.97
C HIS A 98 22.50 -7.04 9.12
N ILE A 99 22.10 -5.84 9.58
CA ILE A 99 20.72 -5.52 9.96
C ILE A 99 19.72 -5.71 8.80
N GLU A 100 20.11 -5.40 7.56
CA GLU A 100 19.22 -5.48 6.39
C GLU A 100 18.68 -6.90 6.14
N VAL A 101 19.44 -7.93 6.53
CA VAL A 101 19.03 -9.34 6.43
C VAL A 101 18.54 -9.86 7.77
N ASN A 102 19.27 -9.58 8.85
CA ASN A 102 18.98 -10.15 10.16
C ASN A 102 17.71 -9.58 10.81
N ASP A 103 17.31 -8.35 10.55
CA ASP A 103 16.14 -7.77 11.20
C ASP A 103 14.82 -8.31 10.60
N VAL A 104 14.83 -8.63 9.31
CA VAL A 104 13.67 -9.14 8.56
C VAL A 104 13.50 -10.66 8.71
N LEU A 105 14.60 -11.41 8.65
CA LEU A 105 14.55 -12.87 8.64
C LEU A 105 14.48 -13.44 10.07
N GLY A 106 13.29 -13.71 10.57
CA GLY A 106 13.10 -14.15 11.96
C GLY A 106 13.35 -15.63 12.25
N ASN A 107 13.73 -16.44 11.25
CA ASN A 107 13.95 -17.88 11.31
C ASN A 107 12.67 -18.67 11.63
N TYR A 108 11.55 -18.23 11.05
CA TYR A 108 10.20 -18.78 11.27
C TYR A 108 9.48 -19.17 9.96
N SER A 109 10.24 -19.44 8.90
CA SER A 109 9.72 -19.81 7.57
C SER A 109 8.89 -18.68 6.95
N LEU A 110 9.44 -17.46 7.00
CA LEU A 110 8.78 -16.22 6.59
C LEU A 110 8.03 -16.33 5.26
N THR A 111 8.68 -16.76 4.18
CA THR A 111 8.04 -16.87 2.85
C THR A 111 6.83 -17.81 2.85
N LEU A 112 6.86 -18.89 3.64
CA LEU A 112 5.68 -19.77 3.76
C LEU A 112 4.53 -19.02 4.44
N VAL A 113 4.78 -18.37 5.58
CA VAL A 113 3.77 -17.62 6.34
C VAL A 113 3.12 -16.54 5.46
N ASP A 114 3.94 -15.76 4.75
CA ASP A 114 3.47 -14.70 3.85
C ASP A 114 2.63 -15.25 2.69
N SER A 115 3.03 -16.42 2.16
CA SER A 115 2.36 -17.04 1.01
C SER A 115 1.00 -17.68 1.33
N LEU A 116 0.71 -18.01 2.61
CA LEU A 116 -0.53 -18.72 2.98
C LEU A 116 -1.80 -17.95 2.56
N SER A 117 -1.82 -16.64 2.77
CA SER A 117 -2.96 -15.81 2.38
C SER A 117 -3.15 -15.77 0.85
N THR A 118 -2.06 -15.73 0.08
CA THR A 118 -2.14 -15.79 -1.40
C THR A 118 -2.64 -17.14 -1.88
N LEU A 119 -2.17 -18.26 -1.30
CA LEU A 119 -2.68 -19.59 -1.61
C LEU A 119 -4.19 -19.71 -1.38
N ALA A 120 -4.68 -19.16 -0.27
CA ALA A 120 -6.11 -19.12 0.02
C ALA A 120 -6.91 -18.27 -0.98
N ILE A 121 -6.35 -17.14 -1.44
CA ILE A 121 -6.96 -16.29 -2.48
C ILE A 121 -7.04 -17.05 -3.81
N LEU A 122 -5.94 -17.64 -4.27
CA LEU A 122 -5.88 -18.45 -5.49
C LEU A 122 -6.87 -19.64 -5.42
N ALA A 123 -7.17 -20.15 -4.22
CA ALA A 123 -8.14 -21.23 -4.03
C ALA A 123 -9.59 -20.87 -4.39
N SER A 124 -9.91 -19.61 -4.64
CA SER A 124 -11.20 -19.23 -5.22
C SER A 124 -11.35 -19.57 -6.71
N GLU A 125 -10.29 -20.10 -7.33
CA GLU A 125 -10.32 -20.68 -8.67
C GLU A 125 -10.20 -22.22 -8.61
N PRO A 126 -11.30 -22.97 -8.77
CA PRO A 126 -11.20 -24.42 -8.78
C PRO A 126 -10.51 -24.89 -10.07
N SER A 127 -9.34 -25.52 -9.93
CA SER A 127 -8.50 -26.04 -11.02
C SER A 127 -9.21 -27.09 -11.90
N SER A 128 -10.21 -27.78 -11.34
CA SER A 128 -11.17 -28.62 -12.07
C SER A 128 -12.41 -28.89 -11.21
N GLY A 129 -13.52 -29.38 -11.78
CA GLY A 129 -14.74 -29.71 -11.03
C GLY A 129 -14.62 -30.83 -9.99
N ARG A 130 -13.43 -31.43 -9.77
CA ARG A 130 -13.20 -32.50 -8.79
C ARG A 130 -12.05 -32.24 -7.80
N THR A 131 -11.08 -31.39 -8.13
CA THR A 131 -9.90 -31.10 -7.28
C THR A 131 -9.53 -29.62 -7.33
N ASN A 132 -9.19 -29.04 -6.18
CA ASN A 132 -8.75 -27.65 -6.04
C ASN A 132 -7.30 -27.65 -5.52
N ARG A 133 -6.34 -27.57 -6.45
CA ARG A 133 -4.90 -27.68 -6.13
C ARG A 133 -4.41 -26.56 -5.21
N HIS A 134 -5.02 -25.39 -5.32
CA HIS A 134 -4.69 -24.21 -4.53
C HIS A 134 -5.13 -24.38 -3.08
N LEU A 135 -6.34 -24.90 -2.88
CA LEU A 135 -6.85 -25.21 -1.54
C LEU A 135 -6.02 -26.31 -0.87
N GLU A 136 -5.63 -27.34 -1.63
CA GLU A 136 -4.72 -28.39 -1.15
C GLU A 136 -3.35 -27.79 -0.77
N ALA A 137 -2.77 -26.92 -1.59
CA ALA A 137 -1.51 -26.26 -1.31
C ALA A 137 -1.58 -25.35 -0.06
N PHE A 138 -2.68 -24.61 0.13
CA PHE A 138 -2.94 -23.85 1.35
C PHE A 138 -2.97 -24.75 2.59
N GLN A 139 -3.77 -25.82 2.56
CA GLN A 139 -3.94 -26.75 3.69
C GLN A 139 -2.64 -27.49 4.02
N ASN A 140 -1.87 -27.88 2.99
CA ASN A 140 -0.56 -28.49 3.15
C ASN A 140 0.46 -27.49 3.71
N GLY A 141 0.46 -26.24 3.24
CA GLY A 141 1.32 -25.19 3.80
C GLY A 141 1.06 -24.95 5.30
N VAL A 142 -0.21 -24.91 5.70
CA VAL A 142 -0.57 -24.82 7.13
C VAL A 142 -0.09 -26.05 7.91
N GLN A 143 -0.26 -27.25 7.35
CA GLN A 143 0.22 -28.48 7.98
C GLN A 143 1.75 -28.47 8.14
N GLU A 144 2.50 -28.09 7.12
CA GLU A 144 3.95 -27.97 7.16
C GLU A 144 4.41 -26.97 8.23
N LEU A 145 3.75 -25.82 8.34
CA LEU A 145 4.08 -24.83 9.38
C LEU A 145 3.87 -25.41 10.79
N VAL A 146 2.75 -26.11 11.02
CA VAL A 146 2.46 -26.76 12.30
C VAL A 146 3.41 -27.93 12.58
N ILE A 147 3.88 -28.65 11.56
CA ILE A 147 4.93 -29.66 11.74
C ILE A 147 6.24 -29.00 12.21
N GLN A 148 6.62 -27.87 11.62
CA GLN A 148 7.87 -27.19 11.97
C GLN A 148 7.83 -26.54 13.36
N TYR A 149 6.74 -25.90 13.76
CA TYR A 149 6.67 -25.09 14.98
C TYR A 149 5.62 -25.54 16.01
N GLY A 150 4.86 -26.61 15.73
CA GLY A 150 3.73 -27.02 16.57
C GLY A 150 2.61 -25.97 16.56
N ASP A 151 1.82 -25.93 17.63
CA ASP A 151 0.83 -24.87 17.86
C ASP A 151 1.17 -23.89 19.01
N GLY A 152 2.40 -23.97 19.53
CA GLY A 152 2.91 -23.11 20.60
C GLY A 152 2.36 -23.38 22.00
N THR A 153 1.43 -24.31 22.19
CA THR A 153 0.89 -24.65 23.53
C THR A 153 1.92 -25.38 24.41
N ASP A 154 1.71 -25.48 25.72
CA ASP A 154 2.63 -26.20 26.63
C ASP A 154 2.56 -27.74 26.47
N GLY A 155 1.52 -28.27 25.82
CA GLY A 155 1.34 -29.70 25.61
C GLY A 155 2.23 -30.29 24.50
N PRO A 156 2.10 -31.60 24.21
CA PRO A 156 2.84 -32.25 23.11
C PRO A 156 2.55 -31.64 21.74
N ALA A 157 1.32 -31.16 21.50
CA ALA A 157 0.91 -30.53 20.24
C ALA A 157 1.60 -29.18 19.96
N GLY A 158 2.10 -28.52 21.00
CA GLY A 158 2.79 -27.25 20.85
C GLY A 158 4.24 -27.37 20.39
N GLN A 159 4.82 -28.57 20.45
CA GLN A 159 6.19 -28.81 20.02
C GLN A 159 6.24 -29.17 18.52
N GLY A 160 6.94 -28.35 17.74
CA GLY A 160 7.31 -28.68 16.35
C GLY A 160 8.70 -29.28 16.23
N LEU A 161 9.10 -29.60 15.00
CA LEU A 161 10.43 -30.11 14.66
C LEU A 161 11.56 -29.10 14.95
N ARG A 162 11.30 -27.80 14.76
CA ARG A 162 12.29 -26.74 14.99
C ARG A 162 12.21 -26.20 16.41
N GLU A 163 11.02 -25.80 16.85
CA GLU A 163 10.80 -25.20 18.17
C GLU A 163 9.36 -25.40 18.65
N ARG A 164 9.10 -25.03 19.92
CA ARG A 164 7.75 -24.84 20.46
C ARG A 164 7.25 -23.45 20.11
N GLY A 165 6.36 -23.33 19.14
CA GLY A 165 5.95 -22.05 18.57
C GLY A 165 7.16 -21.25 18.08
N PHE A 166 7.15 -19.95 18.36
CA PHE A 166 8.23 -19.04 18.00
C PHE A 166 9.20 -18.80 19.16
N ASN A 167 9.48 -19.83 19.97
CA ASN A 167 10.50 -19.81 21.03
C ASN A 167 11.94 -19.79 20.51
N LEU A 168 12.20 -18.88 19.58
CA LEU A 168 13.42 -18.79 18.79
C LEU A 168 14.36 -17.76 19.44
N ASP A 169 15.62 -18.13 19.61
CA ASP A 169 16.67 -17.15 19.90
C ASP A 169 16.99 -16.37 18.61
N SER A 170 16.19 -15.35 18.35
CA SER A 170 16.18 -14.58 17.12
C SER A 170 15.80 -13.13 17.42
N LYS A 171 16.72 -12.20 17.18
CA LYS A 171 16.48 -10.75 17.26
C LYS A 171 15.83 -10.29 15.97
N VAL A 172 14.58 -9.84 16.07
CA VAL A 172 13.73 -9.45 14.95
C VAL A 172 13.31 -7.99 15.06
N GLN A 173 12.98 -7.38 13.93
CA GLN A 173 12.32 -6.08 13.91
C GLN A 173 10.83 -6.24 14.18
N VAL A 174 10.31 -5.45 15.12
CA VAL A 174 8.92 -5.54 15.58
C VAL A 174 7.95 -5.27 14.43
N PHE A 175 8.21 -4.24 13.63
CA PHE A 175 7.40 -3.86 12.47
C PHE A 175 7.25 -5.02 11.47
N GLU A 176 8.36 -5.51 10.93
CA GLU A 176 8.38 -6.60 9.94
C GLU A 176 7.72 -7.87 10.48
N THR A 177 7.97 -8.19 11.75
CA THR A 177 7.37 -9.40 12.37
C THR A 177 5.85 -9.27 12.52
N VAL A 178 5.33 -8.07 12.76
CA VAL A 178 3.88 -7.83 12.88
C VAL A 178 3.21 -7.88 11.51
N ILE A 179 3.69 -7.09 10.54
CA ILE A 179 3.00 -6.98 9.25
C ILE A 179 3.06 -8.29 8.46
N ARG A 180 4.18 -9.03 8.54
CA ARG A 180 4.40 -10.30 7.83
C ARG A 180 3.93 -11.50 8.64
N GLY A 181 4.60 -11.73 9.78
CA GLY A 181 4.37 -12.90 10.63
C GLY A 181 2.97 -12.92 11.22
N LEU A 182 2.61 -11.89 11.99
CA LEU A 182 1.31 -11.82 12.64
C LEU A 182 0.17 -11.63 11.62
N GLY A 183 0.36 -10.74 10.63
CA GLY A 183 -0.60 -10.52 9.54
C GLY A 183 -0.90 -11.80 8.74
N GLY A 184 0.14 -12.53 8.32
CA GLY A 184 0.03 -13.78 7.57
C GLY A 184 -0.68 -14.89 8.34
N LEU A 185 -0.31 -15.11 9.61
CA LEU A 185 -0.96 -16.10 10.48
C LEU A 185 -2.44 -15.80 10.72
N LEU A 186 -2.78 -14.54 11.01
CA LEU A 186 -4.16 -14.11 11.26
C LEU A 186 -5.02 -14.23 9.99
N SER A 187 -4.51 -13.78 8.85
CA SER A 187 -5.21 -13.87 7.57
C SER A 187 -5.46 -15.31 7.16
N ALA A 188 -4.44 -16.18 7.27
CA ALA A 188 -4.57 -17.60 7.01
C ALA A 188 -5.57 -18.27 7.97
N HIS A 189 -5.58 -17.90 9.25
CA HIS A 189 -6.59 -18.39 10.20
C HIS A 189 -8.01 -18.01 9.77
N LEU A 190 -8.24 -16.75 9.39
CA LEU A 190 -9.54 -16.23 8.97
C LEU A 190 -10.07 -16.94 7.72
N PHE A 191 -9.20 -17.27 6.76
CA PHE A 191 -9.56 -18.12 5.62
C PHE A 191 -9.87 -19.56 6.03
N ALA A 192 -9.03 -20.17 6.87
CA ALA A 192 -9.19 -21.57 7.30
C ALA A 192 -10.51 -21.82 8.02
N VAL A 193 -11.01 -20.86 8.81
CA VAL A 193 -12.30 -20.97 9.52
C VAL A 193 -13.50 -20.47 8.71
N GLY A 194 -13.27 -19.93 7.51
CA GLY A 194 -14.32 -19.43 6.61
C GLY A 194 -14.90 -18.07 6.98
N ASP A 195 -14.15 -17.24 7.73
CA ASP A 195 -14.53 -15.84 8.00
C ASP A 195 -14.10 -14.92 6.84
N LEU A 196 -13.01 -15.26 6.15
CA LEU A 196 -12.70 -14.75 4.82
C LEU A 196 -13.13 -15.76 3.74
N PRO A 197 -13.67 -15.31 2.61
CA PRO A 197 -14.28 -16.19 1.63
C PRO A 197 -13.26 -16.89 0.73
N ILE A 198 -13.44 -18.21 0.54
CA ILE A 198 -12.83 -18.99 -0.55
C ILE A 198 -13.97 -19.61 -1.36
N ARG A 199 -14.02 -19.33 -2.67
CA ARG A 199 -15.09 -19.85 -3.54
C ARG A 199 -15.10 -21.39 -3.51
N GLY A 200 -16.22 -21.98 -3.09
CA GLY A 200 -16.39 -23.43 -3.05
C GLY A 200 -15.83 -24.12 -1.80
N TYR A 201 -15.25 -23.38 -0.86
CA TYR A 201 -14.83 -23.92 0.44
C TYR A 201 -15.73 -23.39 1.56
N ASN A 202 -16.51 -24.29 2.16
CA ASN A 202 -17.37 -24.00 3.30
C ASN A 202 -17.08 -25.02 4.41
N PRO A 203 -16.28 -24.66 5.44
CA PRO A 203 -15.94 -25.60 6.49
C PRO A 203 -17.20 -26.03 7.27
N PRO A 204 -17.28 -27.30 7.73
CA PRO A 204 -18.43 -27.79 8.49
C PRO A 204 -18.69 -26.91 9.73
N SER A 205 -19.94 -26.49 9.93
CA SER A 205 -20.31 -25.48 10.93
C SER A 205 -19.82 -25.80 12.34
N GLY A 206 -19.97 -27.04 12.81
CA GLY A 206 -19.49 -27.46 14.13
C GLY A 206 -17.96 -27.37 14.28
N GLY A 207 -17.22 -27.84 13.27
CA GLY A 207 -15.76 -27.78 13.25
C GLY A 207 -15.23 -26.35 13.17
N ALA A 208 -15.87 -25.51 12.35
CA ALA A 208 -15.53 -24.09 12.22
C ALA A 208 -15.83 -23.30 13.50
N ILE A 209 -16.99 -23.53 14.15
CA ILE A 209 -17.31 -22.90 15.44
C ILE A 209 -16.27 -23.28 16.51
N PHE A 210 -15.84 -24.54 16.54
CA PHE A 210 -14.80 -24.98 17.46
C PHE A 210 -13.45 -24.32 17.14
N ALA A 211 -13.04 -24.31 15.88
CA ALA A 211 -11.75 -23.73 15.46
C ALA A 211 -11.64 -22.21 15.68
N ARG A 212 -12.78 -21.49 15.66
CA ARG A 212 -12.85 -20.05 15.98
C ARG A 212 -12.71 -19.75 17.46
N LYS A 213 -13.07 -20.69 18.35
CA LYS A 213 -13.06 -20.43 19.80
C LYS A 213 -11.63 -20.38 20.31
N TRP A 214 -11.30 -19.29 20.98
CA TRP A 214 -10.06 -19.18 21.74
C TRP A 214 -10.07 -20.09 22.99
N ASP A 215 -11.05 -19.92 23.86
CA ASP A 215 -11.22 -20.77 25.05
C ASP A 215 -11.97 -22.06 24.69
N LYS A 216 -11.26 -23.18 24.83
CA LYS A 216 -11.74 -24.54 24.55
C LYS A 216 -11.93 -25.40 25.79
N SER A 217 -11.71 -24.86 26.98
CA SER A 217 -11.73 -25.61 28.26
C SER A 217 -13.06 -26.31 28.55
N SER A 218 -14.17 -25.79 28.00
CA SER A 218 -15.52 -26.31 28.21
C SER A 218 -16.02 -27.24 27.10
N ALA A 219 -15.17 -27.65 26.14
CA ALA A 219 -15.58 -28.43 24.98
C ALA A 219 -15.11 -29.89 25.09
N GLU A 220 -16.02 -30.85 24.88
CA GLU A 220 -15.69 -32.28 24.91
C GLU A 220 -14.66 -32.63 23.83
N SER A 221 -13.50 -33.14 24.29
CA SER A 221 -12.31 -33.35 23.49
C SER A 221 -12.39 -34.65 22.68
N HIS A 222 -11.95 -34.58 21.41
CA HIS A 222 -11.21 -35.60 20.64
C HIS A 222 -11.63 -35.71 19.16
N GLU A 223 -12.72 -35.07 18.71
CA GLU A 223 -13.08 -35.01 17.28
C GLU A 223 -13.56 -33.63 16.78
N SER A 224 -13.36 -32.58 17.57
CA SER A 224 -13.87 -31.24 17.28
C SER A 224 -12.84 -30.42 16.50
N GLY A 225 -13.11 -30.14 15.23
CA GLY A 225 -12.25 -29.35 14.35
C GLY A 225 -12.64 -29.52 12.89
N ILE A 226 -11.97 -28.82 11.99
CA ILE A 226 -12.15 -28.93 10.54
C ILE A 226 -11.24 -30.05 10.04
N LYS A 227 -11.82 -31.16 9.61
CA LYS A 227 -11.08 -32.29 9.03
C LYS A 227 -10.71 -31.96 7.58
N TRP A 228 -9.42 -31.83 7.26
CA TRP A 228 -8.93 -31.60 5.90
C TRP A 228 -8.55 -32.91 5.19
N PRO A 229 -8.57 -32.95 3.84
CA PRO A 229 -8.22 -34.15 3.07
C PRO A 229 -6.80 -34.69 3.30
N ASN A 230 -5.86 -33.82 3.69
CA ASN A 230 -4.48 -34.19 4.04
C ASN A 230 -4.34 -34.87 5.42
N GLY A 231 -5.46 -35.14 6.11
CA GLY A 231 -5.51 -35.80 7.41
C GLY A 231 -5.32 -34.86 8.60
N MET A 232 -5.00 -33.58 8.38
CA MET A 232 -4.92 -32.60 9.46
C MET A 232 -6.31 -32.24 9.99
N ILE A 233 -6.45 -32.20 11.32
CA ILE A 233 -7.62 -31.61 11.98
C ILE A 233 -7.24 -30.20 12.37
N TYR A 234 -7.73 -29.23 11.60
CA TYR A 234 -7.50 -27.82 11.90
C TYR A 234 -8.49 -27.36 12.96
N ASP A 235 -7.97 -26.91 14.09
CA ASP A 235 -8.76 -26.46 15.23
C ASP A 235 -8.33 -25.06 15.71
N GLY A 236 -7.56 -24.31 14.92
CA GLY A 236 -7.10 -22.96 15.26
C GLY A 236 -5.64 -22.89 15.69
N GLN A 237 -4.80 -23.84 15.26
CA GLN A 237 -3.36 -23.84 15.50
C GLN A 237 -2.69 -22.51 15.09
N LEU A 238 -3.08 -21.95 13.95
CA LEU A 238 -2.54 -20.67 13.46
C LEU A 238 -2.86 -19.49 14.39
N LEU A 239 -4.06 -19.46 15.00
CA LEU A 239 -4.41 -18.41 15.97
C LEU A 239 -3.58 -18.52 17.25
N ARG A 240 -3.25 -19.74 17.69
CA ARG A 240 -2.37 -19.97 18.84
C ARG A 240 -0.93 -19.58 18.54
N LEU A 241 -0.42 -19.88 17.34
CA LEU A 241 0.87 -19.39 16.87
C LEU A 241 0.90 -17.85 16.79
N ALA A 242 -0.16 -17.22 16.26
CA ALA A 242 -0.30 -15.77 16.23
C ALA A 242 -0.27 -15.15 17.63
N TYR A 243 -0.95 -15.77 18.60
CA TYR A 243 -0.92 -15.35 20.00
C TYR A 243 0.45 -15.54 20.66
N ASP A 244 1.14 -16.65 20.40
CA ASP A 244 2.52 -16.88 20.86
C ASP A 244 3.47 -15.82 20.30
N LEU A 245 3.42 -15.55 19.00
CA LEU A 245 4.21 -14.49 18.37
C LEU A 245 3.91 -13.12 18.97
N GLY A 246 2.63 -12.77 19.09
CA GLY A 246 2.20 -11.51 19.68
C GLY A 246 2.74 -11.31 21.10
N ASN A 247 2.67 -12.34 21.96
CA ASN A 247 3.19 -12.24 23.34
C ASN A 247 4.70 -12.00 23.38
N ARG A 248 5.45 -12.58 22.46
CA ARG A 248 6.91 -12.40 22.36
C ARG A 248 7.31 -11.00 21.91
N LEU A 249 6.39 -10.25 21.29
CA LEU A 249 6.60 -8.87 20.88
C LEU A 249 6.27 -7.84 21.98
N ILE A 250 5.44 -8.20 22.97
CA ILE A 250 5.04 -7.31 24.08
C ILE A 250 6.23 -6.68 24.83
N PRO A 251 7.36 -7.36 25.08
CA PRO A 251 8.52 -6.75 25.71
C PRO A 251 9.02 -5.47 25.04
N ALA A 252 8.85 -5.31 23.72
CA ALA A 252 9.24 -4.11 22.99
C ALA A 252 8.45 -2.85 23.42
N PHE A 253 7.26 -3.01 24.01
CA PHE A 253 6.38 -1.91 24.42
C PHE A 253 6.70 -1.39 25.83
N TYR A 254 7.68 -1.96 26.53
CA TYR A 254 8.18 -1.41 27.79
C TYR A 254 9.06 -0.19 27.53
N THR A 255 8.44 0.91 27.13
CA THR A 255 9.07 2.21 26.97
C THR A 255 8.28 3.26 27.73
N SER A 256 8.90 4.35 28.17
CA SER A 256 8.20 5.46 28.85
C SER A 256 7.43 6.36 27.89
N THR A 257 7.69 6.28 26.58
CA THR A 257 7.11 7.15 25.56
C THR A 257 5.82 6.59 24.95
N GLY A 258 5.59 5.28 25.10
CA GLY A 258 4.55 4.52 24.41
C GLY A 258 4.95 4.07 23.01
N ILE A 259 6.13 4.45 22.53
CA ILE A 259 6.68 4.03 21.23
C ILE A 259 7.44 2.71 21.46
N PRO A 260 7.14 1.62 20.73
CA PRO A 260 7.85 0.35 20.93
C PRO A 260 9.30 0.48 20.48
N TYR A 261 10.19 -0.24 21.15
CA TYR A 261 11.54 -0.47 20.66
C TYR A 261 11.50 -1.11 19.25
N PRO A 262 12.44 -0.77 18.35
CA PRO A 262 12.42 -1.29 16.99
C PRO A 262 12.69 -2.79 16.90
N ARG A 263 13.37 -3.37 17.90
CA ARG A 263 13.83 -4.76 17.91
C ARG A 263 13.48 -5.48 19.20
N VAL A 264 13.25 -6.79 19.10
CA VAL A 264 13.01 -7.70 20.23
C VAL A 264 13.57 -9.08 19.90
N ASN A 265 14.11 -9.77 20.90
CA ASN A 265 14.45 -11.20 20.79
C ASN A 265 13.18 -12.02 21.11
N LEU A 266 12.80 -12.94 20.24
CA LEU A 266 11.57 -13.73 20.38
C LEU A 266 11.57 -14.68 21.60
N ARG A 267 12.75 -15.03 22.13
CA ARG A 267 12.91 -15.84 23.34
C ARG A 267 13.14 -14.97 24.58
N ASP A 268 14.09 -14.04 24.49
CA ASP A 268 14.61 -13.33 25.66
C ASP A 268 14.02 -11.93 25.85
N GLY A 269 13.21 -11.44 24.90
CA GLY A 269 12.61 -10.11 24.95
C GLY A 269 13.62 -9.00 24.63
N VAL A 270 13.79 -8.04 25.53
CA VAL A 270 14.56 -6.82 25.28
C VAL A 270 15.77 -6.64 26.23
N PRO A 271 16.62 -7.65 26.48
CA PRO A 271 17.69 -7.55 27.49
C PRO A 271 18.77 -6.52 27.14
N PHE A 272 18.83 -6.07 25.88
CA PHE A 272 19.87 -5.20 25.33
C PHE A 272 19.53 -3.70 25.36
N TYR A 273 18.33 -3.31 25.81
CA TYR A 273 18.02 -1.89 26.09
C TYR A 273 18.15 -1.60 27.58
N GLU A 274 19.25 -0.96 27.97
CA GLU A 274 19.58 -0.68 29.38
C GLU A 274 18.49 0.14 30.10
N LYS A 275 17.82 1.07 29.39
CA LYS A 275 16.78 1.93 29.97
C LYS A 275 15.37 1.34 29.91
N SER A 276 15.22 0.10 29.42
CA SER A 276 13.94 -0.59 29.49
C SER A 276 13.53 -0.77 30.96
N PRO A 277 12.28 -0.47 31.35
CA PRO A 277 11.75 -0.79 32.68
C PRO A 277 11.88 -2.27 33.07
N LEU A 278 12.08 -3.18 32.10
CA LEU A 278 12.33 -4.59 32.38
C LEU A 278 13.75 -4.89 32.86
N ASN A 279 14.71 -4.02 32.54
CA ASN A 279 16.14 -4.18 32.85
C ASN A 279 16.64 -3.14 33.87
N PHE A 280 15.83 -2.12 34.14
CA PHE A 280 16.15 -1.05 35.09
C PHE A 280 15.70 -1.43 36.50
N ASP A 281 16.62 -2.01 37.30
CA ASP A 281 16.43 -2.22 38.74
C ASP A 281 17.17 -1.12 39.54
N PRO A 282 16.47 -0.17 40.18
CA PRO A 282 17.11 0.84 41.01
C PRO A 282 17.55 0.34 42.40
N GLU A 283 17.11 -0.84 42.87
CA GLU A 283 17.47 -1.43 44.16
C GLU A 283 18.63 -2.44 44.06
N ALA A 284 18.69 -3.23 42.99
CA ALA A 284 19.87 -4.02 42.65
C ALA A 284 20.88 -3.14 41.90
N GLY A 285 21.72 -2.42 42.65
CA GLY A 285 22.74 -1.55 42.09
C GLY A 285 23.44 -2.20 40.90
N GLN A 286 23.33 -1.57 39.73
CA GLN A 286 23.88 -1.98 38.43
C GLN A 286 24.25 -3.48 38.39
N CYS A 287 23.29 -4.35 38.05
CA CYS A 287 23.62 -5.70 37.61
C CYS A 287 24.84 -5.62 36.69
N ASP A 288 25.87 -6.43 36.99
CA ASP A 288 27.17 -6.40 36.30
C ASP A 288 26.95 -6.12 34.82
N ALA A 289 27.35 -4.93 34.37
CA ALA A 289 27.30 -4.48 32.98
C ALA A 289 28.27 -5.34 32.16
N GLY A 290 27.87 -6.59 31.97
CA GLY A 290 28.64 -7.68 31.41
C GLY A 290 28.45 -7.79 29.92
N GLN A 291 28.29 -6.68 29.20
CA GLN A 291 28.59 -6.62 27.76
C GLN A 291 29.20 -5.26 27.43
N GLN A 292 30.53 -5.25 27.26
CA GLN A 292 31.25 -4.23 26.51
C GLN A 292 30.74 -4.26 25.06
N GLY A 293 29.62 -3.60 24.80
CA GLY A 293 29.00 -3.50 23.49
C GLY A 293 28.59 -2.06 23.18
N THR A 294 28.49 -1.73 21.90
CA THR A 294 27.85 -0.48 21.48
C THR A 294 26.37 -0.52 21.88
N PRO A 295 25.81 0.56 22.45
CA PRO A 295 24.38 0.63 22.78
C PRO A 295 23.51 0.27 21.56
N GLU A 296 22.43 -0.49 21.78
CA GLU A 296 21.51 -0.86 20.71
C GLU A 296 20.78 0.38 20.16
N VAL A 297 20.48 0.36 18.86
CA VAL A 297 19.76 1.47 18.20
C VAL A 297 18.31 1.51 18.67
N THR A 298 17.95 2.62 19.31
CA THR A 298 16.60 2.94 19.81
C THR A 298 15.74 3.70 18.80
N GLU A 299 16.33 4.13 17.68
CA GLU A 299 15.63 4.76 16.57
C GLU A 299 14.69 3.74 15.89
N THR A 300 13.41 4.08 15.86
CA THR A 300 12.38 3.45 15.02
C THR A 300 11.87 4.45 14.00
N CYS A 301 11.02 4.04 13.08
CA CYS A 301 10.36 4.94 12.13
C CYS A 301 8.87 5.11 12.43
N SER A 302 8.25 6.14 11.86
CA SER A 302 6.80 6.40 12.04
C SER A 302 5.96 5.22 11.55
N ALA A 303 6.33 4.63 10.41
CA ALA A 303 5.75 3.38 9.91
C ALA A 303 5.96 2.23 10.92
N GLY A 304 7.21 2.03 11.37
CA GLY A 304 7.57 0.91 12.23
C GLY A 304 6.86 0.89 13.59
N ALA A 305 6.61 2.07 14.17
CA ALA A 305 5.87 2.20 15.42
C ALA A 305 4.35 2.33 15.24
N GLY A 306 3.90 2.96 14.15
CA GLY A 306 2.48 3.27 13.93
C GLY A 306 1.68 2.17 13.23
N SER A 307 2.35 1.28 12.50
CA SER A 307 1.71 0.30 11.64
C SER A 307 1.54 -1.07 12.29
N LEU A 308 1.04 -1.07 13.54
CA LEU A 308 0.80 -2.30 14.33
C LEU A 308 -0.68 -2.51 14.67
N VAL A 309 -1.51 -1.49 14.43
CA VAL A 309 -2.90 -1.41 14.93
C VAL A 309 -3.79 -2.50 14.35
N LEU A 310 -3.67 -2.81 13.05
CA LEU A 310 -4.60 -3.73 12.36
C LEU A 310 -4.49 -5.15 12.92
N GLU A 311 -3.28 -5.71 12.90
CA GLU A 311 -2.97 -7.08 13.31
C GLU A 311 -3.21 -7.26 14.80
N MET A 312 -2.69 -6.35 15.62
CA MET A 312 -2.83 -6.44 17.08
C MET A 312 -4.28 -6.26 17.51
N THR A 313 -5.06 -5.44 16.81
CA THR A 313 -6.51 -5.37 17.03
C THR A 313 -7.16 -6.70 16.69
N VAL A 314 -6.95 -7.25 15.49
CA VAL A 314 -7.57 -8.53 15.09
C VAL A 314 -7.20 -9.65 16.07
N LEU A 315 -5.92 -9.74 16.47
CA LEU A 315 -5.47 -10.71 17.48
C LEU A 315 -6.23 -10.53 18.80
N SER A 316 -6.35 -9.31 19.30
CA SER A 316 -7.07 -9.03 20.56
C SER A 316 -8.55 -9.37 20.47
N ARG A 317 -9.18 -9.11 19.33
CA ARG A 317 -10.58 -9.42 19.10
C ARG A 317 -10.79 -10.93 19.05
N LEU A 318 -9.95 -11.68 18.36
CA LEU A 318 -10.09 -13.14 18.26
C LEU A 318 -9.73 -13.88 19.55
N THR A 319 -8.81 -13.36 20.36
CA THR A 319 -8.30 -14.02 21.58
C THR A 319 -8.88 -13.47 22.89
N ALA A 320 -9.63 -12.37 22.82
CA ALA A 320 -10.15 -11.65 23.98
C ALA A 320 -9.08 -11.14 24.96
N ASP A 321 -7.84 -10.96 24.51
CA ASP A 321 -6.75 -10.30 25.26
C ASP A 321 -6.55 -8.88 24.70
N ASP A 322 -6.94 -7.84 25.43
CA ASP A 322 -6.95 -6.46 24.95
C ASP A 322 -5.58 -5.76 24.98
N ARG A 323 -4.54 -6.43 25.51
CA ARG A 323 -3.19 -5.87 25.60
C ARG A 323 -2.66 -5.46 24.23
N PHE A 324 -2.78 -6.33 23.22
CA PHE A 324 -2.20 -6.05 21.90
C PHE A 324 -2.86 -4.82 21.25
N GLU A 325 -4.19 -4.77 21.25
CA GLU A 325 -4.96 -3.67 20.65
C GLU A 325 -4.62 -2.33 21.31
N GLU A 326 -4.63 -2.28 22.65
CA GLU A 326 -4.38 -1.03 23.35
C GLU A 326 -2.93 -0.56 23.19
N LEU A 327 -1.95 -1.48 23.26
CA LEU A 327 -0.53 -1.15 23.07
C LEU A 327 -0.26 -0.62 21.65
N ALA A 328 -0.82 -1.26 20.62
CA ALA A 328 -0.67 -0.80 19.23
C ALA A 328 -1.31 0.57 18.99
N LYS A 329 -2.53 0.78 19.51
CA LYS A 329 -3.19 2.10 19.43
C LYS A 329 -2.38 3.17 20.16
N ARG A 330 -1.85 2.87 21.34
CA ARG A 330 -1.00 3.79 22.10
C ARG A 330 0.25 4.17 21.33
N ALA A 331 0.91 3.21 20.68
CA ALA A 331 2.07 3.46 19.83
C ALA A 331 1.73 4.41 18.67
N PHE A 332 0.62 4.15 17.95
CA PHE A 332 0.13 5.04 16.90
C PHE A 332 -0.11 6.48 17.39
N TRP A 333 -0.80 6.64 18.52
CA TRP A 333 -1.07 7.97 19.09
C TRP A 333 0.19 8.63 19.66
N ALA A 334 1.16 7.87 20.16
CA ALA A 334 2.44 8.40 20.60
C ALA A 334 3.21 9.07 19.45
N ILE A 335 3.12 8.52 18.23
CA ILE A 335 3.67 9.14 17.01
C ILE A 335 2.84 10.37 16.61
N TRP A 336 1.52 10.23 16.51
CA TRP A 336 0.64 11.32 16.06
C TRP A 336 0.70 12.57 16.95
N ASN A 337 0.78 12.37 18.26
CA ASN A 337 0.85 13.45 19.25
C ASN A 337 2.19 14.20 19.22
N ARG A 338 3.18 13.71 18.49
CA ARG A 338 4.50 14.34 18.29
C ARG A 338 4.66 15.01 16.92
N ARG A 339 3.60 15.05 16.10
CA ARG A 339 3.62 15.80 14.82
C ARG A 339 4.04 17.25 15.01
N SER A 340 4.60 17.84 13.97
CA SER A 340 5.02 19.24 14.00
C SER A 340 3.83 20.20 14.09
N ALA A 341 4.12 21.48 14.37
CA ALA A 341 3.08 22.51 14.45
C ALA A 341 2.32 22.73 13.12
N ILE A 342 2.88 22.27 12.00
CA ILE A 342 2.25 22.31 10.66
C ILE A 342 1.60 20.96 10.28
N GLY A 343 1.46 20.04 11.23
CA GLY A 343 0.77 18.75 11.04
C GLY A 343 1.56 17.67 10.32
N LEU A 344 2.85 17.87 10.05
CA LEU A 344 3.72 16.87 9.42
C LEU A 344 4.33 15.93 10.48
N ILE A 345 4.60 14.68 10.08
CA ILE A 345 5.29 13.67 10.90
C ILE A 345 6.65 13.33 10.29
N GLY A 346 7.64 12.98 11.14
CA GLY A 346 9.00 12.70 10.71
C GLY A 346 9.22 11.25 10.31
N THR A 347 10.34 10.97 9.64
CA THR A 347 10.72 9.60 9.23
C THR A 347 11.17 8.74 10.41
N GLY A 348 12.16 9.19 11.18
CA GLY A 348 12.78 8.45 12.29
C GLY A 348 12.49 9.12 13.63
N ILE A 349 12.32 8.33 14.69
CA ILE A 349 12.02 8.79 16.05
C ILE A 349 12.67 7.86 17.07
N ASP A 350 13.24 8.43 18.12
CA ASP A 350 13.83 7.67 19.20
C ASP A 350 12.76 7.13 20.17
N ALA A 351 12.75 5.82 20.41
CA ALA A 351 11.74 5.18 21.25
C ALA A 351 11.87 5.52 22.75
N GLU A 352 13.05 5.91 23.25
CA GLU A 352 13.27 6.19 24.67
C GLU A 352 12.91 7.61 25.06
N ASN A 353 13.28 8.59 24.23
CA ASN A 353 13.08 10.01 24.51
C ASN A 353 11.96 10.65 23.67
N GLY A 354 11.54 10.01 22.57
CA GLY A 354 10.45 10.47 21.72
C GLY A 354 10.79 11.70 20.87
N ASN A 355 12.07 11.95 20.62
CA ASN A 355 12.53 13.01 19.70
C ASN A 355 12.68 12.48 18.28
N TRP A 356 12.32 13.29 17.30
CA TRP A 356 12.54 12.99 15.89
C TRP A 356 14.03 12.91 15.56
N VAL A 357 14.42 11.85 14.86
CA VAL A 357 15.75 11.62 14.31
C VAL A 357 15.75 12.11 12.87
N GLY A 358 16.28 13.31 12.65
CA GLY A 358 16.24 14.00 11.36
C GLY A 358 15.05 14.94 11.20
N SER A 359 15.04 15.65 10.07
CA SER A 359 14.05 16.70 9.78
C SER A 359 13.28 16.46 8.49
N TYR A 360 13.28 15.22 7.97
CA TYR A 360 12.58 14.90 6.73
C TYR A 360 11.14 14.46 7.01
N SER A 361 10.24 14.85 6.13
CA SER A 361 8.86 14.40 6.06
C SER A 361 8.45 14.22 4.59
N GLY A 362 7.56 13.27 4.34
CA GLY A 362 7.15 12.85 3.01
C GLY A 362 6.07 11.79 3.12
N ILE A 363 5.79 11.16 1.99
CA ILE A 363 4.85 10.03 1.90
C ILE A 363 5.56 8.67 1.79
N GLY A 364 6.87 8.66 1.56
CA GLY A 364 7.62 7.43 1.26
C GLY A 364 8.18 6.71 2.48
N ALA A 365 9.26 5.97 2.22
CA ALA A 365 9.91 5.06 3.18
C ALA A 365 10.06 5.64 4.60
N GLY A 366 9.58 4.85 5.58
CA GLY A 366 9.66 5.15 7.02
C GLY A 366 8.49 5.96 7.57
N ILE A 367 7.58 6.43 6.71
CA ILE A 367 6.35 7.14 7.11
C ILE A 367 5.12 6.51 6.46
N ASP A 368 5.19 6.20 5.16
CA ASP A 368 4.19 5.51 4.35
C ASP A 368 3.01 4.87 5.11
N SER A 369 3.22 3.70 5.70
CA SER A 369 2.18 2.85 6.29
C SER A 369 1.56 3.43 7.56
N PHE A 370 2.16 4.47 8.18
CA PHE A 370 1.47 5.22 9.24
C PHE A 370 0.17 5.84 8.70
N PHE A 371 0.23 6.47 7.51
CA PHE A 371 -0.95 7.05 6.88
C PHE A 371 -1.95 5.97 6.47
N GLU A 372 -1.44 4.85 6.00
CA GLU A 372 -2.24 3.69 5.64
C GLU A 372 -3.02 3.18 6.86
N TYR A 373 -2.36 2.99 8.00
CA TYR A 373 -2.98 2.50 9.23
C TYR A 373 -3.92 3.53 9.85
N ALA A 374 -3.69 4.83 9.64
CA ALA A 374 -4.65 5.86 10.01
C ALA A 374 -6.00 5.63 9.31
N PHE A 375 -6.00 5.42 7.99
CA PHE A 375 -7.26 5.24 7.26
C PHE A 375 -7.80 3.81 7.36
N LYS A 376 -6.96 2.78 7.20
CA LYS A 376 -7.38 1.38 7.25
C LYS A 376 -7.90 0.97 8.64
N SER A 377 -7.40 1.57 9.73
CA SER A 377 -7.96 1.35 11.07
C SER A 377 -9.37 1.92 11.22
N TYR A 378 -9.67 3.07 10.59
CA TYR A 378 -11.04 3.60 10.54
C TYR A 378 -11.99 2.59 9.86
N ILE A 379 -11.58 2.01 8.74
CA ILE A 379 -12.38 1.00 8.02
C ILE A 379 -12.57 -0.24 8.91
N LEU A 380 -11.49 -0.87 9.35
CA LEU A 380 -11.53 -2.14 10.11
C LEU A 380 -12.35 -2.02 11.40
N LEU A 381 -12.22 -0.92 12.13
CA LEU A 381 -12.90 -0.71 13.42
C LEU A 381 -14.38 -0.30 13.29
N SER A 382 -14.87 0.00 12.09
CA SER A 382 -16.22 0.55 11.86
C SER A 382 -17.37 -0.36 12.33
N ASN A 383 -17.17 -1.68 12.34
CA ASN A 383 -18.15 -2.64 12.89
C ASN A 383 -18.31 -2.52 14.42
N ASN A 384 -17.27 -2.07 15.13
CA ASN A 384 -17.24 -1.84 16.57
C ASN A 384 -17.73 -3.02 17.44
N VAL A 385 -17.33 -4.25 17.06
CA VAL A 385 -17.69 -5.50 17.75
C VAL A 385 -16.57 -5.91 18.71
N HIS A 386 -16.86 -6.07 20.00
CA HIS A 386 -15.87 -6.43 21.02
C HIS A 386 -16.23 -7.74 21.72
N PRO A 387 -15.25 -8.62 21.98
CA PRO A 387 -15.43 -9.75 22.90
C PRO A 387 -15.48 -9.25 24.35
N GLU A 388 -15.85 -10.14 25.27
CA GLU A 388 -15.59 -9.92 26.69
C GLU A 388 -14.10 -10.14 26.97
N TYR A 389 -13.35 -9.05 27.20
CA TYR A 389 -11.91 -9.13 27.39
C TYR A 389 -11.53 -9.79 28.72
N ARG A 390 -10.50 -10.64 28.66
CA ARG A 390 -9.94 -11.39 29.79
C ARG A 390 -8.41 -11.38 29.69
N VAL A 391 -7.78 -10.53 30.48
CA VAL A 391 -6.32 -10.48 30.58
C VAL A 391 -5.83 -11.66 31.43
N PRO A 392 -4.80 -12.41 31.01
CA PRO A 392 -4.21 -13.46 31.84
C PRO A 392 -3.64 -12.89 33.15
N LYS A 393 -4.01 -13.48 34.30
CA LYS A 393 -3.68 -12.96 35.65
C LYS A 393 -2.19 -12.78 35.95
N HIS A 394 -1.31 -13.48 35.24
CA HIS A 394 0.15 -13.46 35.45
C HIS A 394 0.91 -12.84 34.27
N ALA A 395 0.21 -12.29 33.28
CA ALA A 395 0.86 -11.63 32.17
C ALA A 395 1.46 -10.29 32.63
N LYS A 396 2.74 -10.07 32.33
CA LYS A 396 3.34 -8.74 32.46
C LYS A 396 2.64 -7.81 31.47
N ASP A 397 2.13 -6.67 31.93
CA ASP A 397 1.32 -5.76 31.12
C ASP A 397 1.94 -4.34 31.07
N PRO A 398 2.57 -3.94 29.94
CA PRO A 398 3.18 -2.61 29.82
C PRO A 398 2.16 -1.46 29.92
N ARG A 399 0.85 -1.75 29.86
CA ARG A 399 -0.19 -0.73 30.02
C ARG A 399 -0.20 -0.10 31.41
N GLU A 400 0.31 -0.78 32.43
CA GLU A 400 0.46 -0.25 33.79
C GLU A 400 1.34 1.02 33.84
N LEU A 401 2.20 1.22 32.83
CA LEU A 401 3.04 2.40 32.72
C LEU A 401 2.26 3.67 32.33
N PHE A 402 0.99 3.55 31.94
CA PHE A 402 0.24 4.64 31.32
C PHE A 402 -1.22 4.74 31.79
N PRO A 403 -1.83 5.93 31.71
CA PRO A 403 -3.29 6.04 31.82
C PRO A 403 -3.97 5.33 30.64
N ALA A 404 -5.19 4.84 30.86
CA ALA A 404 -6.03 4.26 29.81
C ALA A 404 -6.22 5.24 28.63
N LEU A 405 -6.28 4.71 27.40
CA LEU A 405 -6.49 5.50 26.19
C LEU A 405 -7.80 6.30 26.28
N ALA A 406 -7.79 7.51 25.72
CA ALA A 406 -9.00 8.30 25.61
C ALA A 406 -10.04 7.59 24.72
N ALA A 407 -11.33 7.78 24.99
CA ALA A 407 -12.40 7.14 24.23
C ALA A 407 -12.33 7.45 22.73
N GLU A 408 -11.87 8.65 22.39
CA GLU A 408 -11.65 9.09 21.01
C GLU A 408 -10.48 8.35 20.34
N GLU A 409 -9.36 8.19 21.04
CA GLU A 409 -8.17 7.47 20.57
C GLU A 409 -8.45 5.99 20.33
N ALA A 410 -9.42 5.43 21.05
CA ALA A 410 -9.88 4.07 20.85
C ALA A 410 -10.90 3.91 19.70
N SER A 411 -11.45 5.01 19.18
CA SER A 411 -12.60 5.02 18.26
C SER A 411 -12.19 5.06 16.77
N PRO A 412 -13.00 4.52 15.85
CA PRO A 412 -12.77 4.65 14.41
C PRO A 412 -12.68 6.12 13.95
N ALA A 413 -13.49 7.01 14.55
CA ALA A 413 -13.53 8.42 14.17
C ALA A 413 -12.21 9.16 14.47
N GLY A 414 -11.51 8.79 15.55
CA GLY A 414 -10.20 9.33 15.87
C GLY A 414 -9.16 9.05 14.77
N PHE A 415 -9.14 7.81 14.26
CA PHE A 415 -8.28 7.39 13.16
C PHE A 415 -8.61 8.13 11.84
N LEU A 416 -9.89 8.30 11.51
CA LEU A 416 -10.31 9.08 10.34
C LEU A 416 -9.86 10.55 10.44
N ARG A 417 -9.97 11.16 11.63
CA ARG A 417 -9.49 12.53 11.85
C ARG A 417 -7.99 12.62 11.61
N VAL A 418 -7.21 11.67 12.13
CA VAL A 418 -5.75 11.62 11.90
C VAL A 418 -5.44 11.58 10.40
N TRP A 419 -6.09 10.70 9.64
CA TRP A 419 -5.96 10.66 8.19
C TRP A 419 -6.28 12.02 7.54
N SER A 420 -7.42 12.63 7.89
CA SER A 420 -7.87 13.89 7.30
C SER A 420 -6.91 15.05 7.60
N GLU A 421 -6.45 15.18 8.85
CA GLU A 421 -5.47 16.20 9.25
C GLU A 421 -4.11 15.96 8.56
N ALA A 422 -3.64 14.72 8.53
CA ALA A 422 -2.36 14.35 7.92
C ALA A 422 -2.37 14.61 6.40
N HIS A 423 -3.39 14.12 5.69
CA HIS A 423 -3.55 14.32 4.26
C HIS A 423 -3.65 15.83 3.92
N SER A 424 -4.40 16.60 4.71
CA SER A 424 -4.49 18.06 4.55
C SER A 424 -3.14 18.75 4.72
N ALA A 425 -2.34 18.35 5.71
CA ALA A 425 -0.99 18.87 5.91
C ALA A 425 -0.06 18.50 4.75
N LEU A 426 -0.07 17.24 4.31
CA LEU A 426 0.70 16.78 3.14
C LEU A 426 0.34 17.57 1.87
N LYS A 427 -0.96 17.71 1.58
CA LYS A 427 -1.46 18.45 0.41
C LYS A 427 -1.13 19.93 0.48
N ARG A 428 -1.15 20.52 1.68
CA ARG A 428 -0.74 21.92 1.88
C ARG A 428 0.76 22.09 1.67
N HIS A 429 1.61 21.26 2.26
CA HIS A 429 3.05 21.54 2.35
C HIS A 429 3.88 20.84 1.26
N LEU A 430 3.56 19.59 0.94
CA LEU A 430 4.41 18.70 0.16
C LEU A 430 3.87 18.43 -1.26
N TYR A 431 2.57 18.55 -1.50
CA TYR A 431 2.01 18.41 -2.84
C TYR A 431 2.43 19.57 -3.76
N ARG A 432 2.70 19.23 -5.02
CA ARG A 432 3.04 20.12 -6.12
C ARG A 432 2.01 19.86 -7.20
N GLY A 433 1.11 20.80 -7.45
CA GLY A 433 0.02 20.63 -8.42
C GLY A 433 0.45 20.88 -9.88
N LYS A 434 -0.53 21.06 -10.76
CA LYS A 434 -0.36 21.18 -12.23
C LYS A 434 0.61 22.27 -12.70
N THR A 435 0.89 23.30 -11.88
CA THR A 435 1.85 24.37 -12.19
C THR A 435 3.32 23.94 -12.07
N TYR A 436 3.57 22.71 -11.61
CA TYR A 436 4.88 22.09 -11.46
C TYR A 436 5.13 21.00 -12.51
N GLN A 437 4.74 21.27 -13.77
CA GLN A 437 4.72 20.33 -14.90
C GLN A 437 3.69 19.20 -14.75
N HIS A 438 3.70 18.46 -13.64
CA HIS A 438 2.75 17.39 -13.35
C HIS A 438 2.55 17.25 -11.84
N PRO A 439 1.34 16.91 -11.35
CA PRO A 439 1.10 16.69 -9.93
C PRO A 439 2.02 15.62 -9.28
N HIS A 440 2.66 15.95 -8.15
CA HIS A 440 3.49 15.02 -7.38
C HIS A 440 3.68 15.46 -5.93
N TYR A 441 4.16 14.55 -5.08
CA TYR A 441 4.59 14.84 -3.72
C TYR A 441 6.12 14.93 -3.66
N ILE A 442 6.63 15.84 -2.83
CA ILE A 442 8.07 16.03 -2.60
C ILE A 442 8.45 15.78 -1.14
N GLN A 443 9.76 15.70 -0.88
CA GLN A 443 10.30 15.57 0.46
C GLN A 443 10.55 16.94 1.08
N GLY A 444 9.96 17.19 2.25
CA GLY A 444 9.99 18.47 2.94
C GLY A 444 10.61 18.42 4.32
N ASP A 445 10.87 19.60 4.87
CA ASP A 445 11.27 19.79 6.26
C ASP A 445 10.09 19.51 7.19
N LEU A 446 10.29 18.71 8.23
CA LEU A 446 9.27 18.35 9.21
C LEU A 446 8.60 19.57 9.86
N HIS A 447 9.38 20.58 10.22
CA HIS A 447 8.87 21.73 10.98
C HIS A 447 8.40 22.87 10.09
N THR A 448 8.97 22.99 8.88
CA THR A 448 8.68 24.13 8.03
C THR A 448 7.96 23.79 6.73
N GLY A 449 8.05 22.54 6.26
CA GLY A 449 7.52 22.12 4.96
C GLY A 449 8.31 22.69 3.78
N ALA A 450 9.49 23.28 4.02
CA ALA A 450 10.40 23.70 2.95
C ALA A 450 10.88 22.46 2.17
N THR A 451 11.00 22.56 0.85
CA THR A 451 11.58 21.47 0.04
C THR A 451 12.99 21.14 0.55
N ARG A 452 13.22 19.89 0.97
CA ARG A 452 14.53 19.41 1.44
C ARG A 452 15.20 18.49 0.45
N ALA A 453 14.40 17.78 -0.35
CA ALA A 453 14.93 16.94 -1.39
C ALA A 453 13.99 16.75 -2.57
N TYR A 454 14.56 16.21 -3.63
CA TYR A 454 13.94 16.05 -4.94
C TYR A 454 13.79 14.58 -5.34
N TRP A 455 14.05 13.63 -4.44
CA TRP A 455 13.79 12.22 -4.73
C TRP A 455 12.32 11.86 -4.53
N ILE A 456 11.86 10.96 -5.38
CA ILE A 456 10.67 10.13 -5.19
C ILE A 456 11.18 8.71 -5.03
N ASP A 457 10.85 8.08 -3.91
CA ASP A 457 11.15 6.67 -3.66
C ASP A 457 10.06 5.75 -4.22
N SER A 458 10.42 4.52 -4.55
CA SER A 458 9.51 3.52 -5.11
C SER A 458 8.34 3.20 -4.18
N LEU A 459 8.57 3.16 -2.86
CA LEU A 459 7.56 2.85 -1.84
C LEU A 459 6.42 3.87 -1.83
N SER A 460 6.71 5.15 -2.10
CA SER A 460 5.69 6.21 -2.20
C SER A 460 4.56 5.91 -3.20
N SER A 461 4.75 4.92 -4.09
CA SER A 461 3.73 4.43 -5.02
C SER A 461 2.53 3.75 -4.37
N PHE A 462 2.50 3.52 -3.05
CA PHE A 462 1.31 2.99 -2.33
C PHE A 462 0.22 4.05 -2.15
N TYR A 463 0.64 5.32 -2.11
CA TYR A 463 -0.21 6.43 -1.72
C TYR A 463 -1.41 6.66 -2.65
N PRO A 464 -1.31 6.47 -4.00
CA PRO A 464 -2.47 6.47 -4.87
C PRO A 464 -3.55 5.43 -4.48
N GLY A 465 -3.15 4.23 -4.07
CA GLY A 465 -4.06 3.20 -3.56
C GLY A 465 -4.79 3.65 -2.28
N LEU A 466 -4.05 4.28 -1.36
CA LEU A 466 -4.62 4.85 -0.14
C LEU A 466 -5.58 6.02 -0.42
N LEU A 467 -5.20 6.93 -1.33
CA LEU A 467 -6.07 8.02 -1.79
C LEU A 467 -7.35 7.48 -2.44
N THR A 468 -7.23 6.39 -3.20
CA THR A 468 -8.37 5.71 -3.82
C THR A 468 -9.34 5.17 -2.77
N LEU A 469 -8.83 4.49 -1.74
CA LEU A 469 -9.62 4.03 -0.60
C LEU A 469 -10.30 5.19 0.13
N ALA A 470 -9.63 6.34 0.25
CA ALA A 470 -10.17 7.55 0.87
C ALA A 470 -11.18 8.31 -0.01
N GLY A 471 -11.35 7.93 -1.27
CA GLY A 471 -12.25 8.59 -2.23
C GLY A 471 -11.64 9.79 -2.95
N GLU A 472 -10.34 10.04 -2.80
CA GLU A 472 -9.57 11.11 -3.47
C GLU A 472 -9.11 10.64 -4.87
N ILE A 473 -10.06 10.21 -5.70
CA ILE A 473 -9.80 9.49 -6.96
C ILE A 473 -8.98 10.32 -7.95
N ASP A 474 -9.34 11.59 -8.20
CA ASP A 474 -8.63 12.42 -9.18
C ASP A 474 -7.16 12.63 -8.80
N GLU A 475 -6.89 12.84 -7.52
CA GLU A 475 -5.52 12.98 -7.01
C GLU A 475 -4.74 11.65 -7.14
N ALA A 476 -5.38 10.53 -6.81
CA ALA A 476 -4.79 9.20 -6.98
C ALA A 476 -4.38 8.94 -8.43
N ILE A 477 -5.27 9.24 -9.40
CA ILE A 477 -4.98 9.10 -10.84
C ILE A 477 -3.77 9.94 -11.24
N GLU A 478 -3.74 11.21 -10.80
CA GLU A 478 -2.63 12.12 -11.11
C GLU A 478 -1.28 11.61 -10.61
N ILE A 479 -1.20 11.13 -9.37
CA ILE A 479 0.05 10.59 -8.84
C ILE A 479 0.42 9.26 -9.54
N GLN A 480 -0.57 8.38 -9.81
CA GLN A 480 -0.33 7.10 -10.48
C GLN A 480 0.16 7.28 -11.93
N LEU A 481 -0.22 8.34 -12.63
CA LEU A 481 0.30 8.63 -13.97
C LEU A 481 1.83 8.84 -13.95
N LEU A 482 2.36 9.50 -12.92
CA LEU A 482 3.80 9.70 -12.79
C LEU A 482 4.53 8.40 -12.49
N THR A 483 4.03 7.59 -11.54
CA THR A 483 4.63 6.28 -11.22
C THR A 483 4.58 5.35 -12.43
N THR A 484 3.48 5.35 -13.19
CA THR A 484 3.36 4.62 -14.47
C THR A 484 4.40 5.08 -15.48
N ALA A 485 4.60 6.40 -15.64
CA ALA A 485 5.61 6.95 -16.55
C ALA A 485 7.04 6.59 -16.11
N LEU A 486 7.31 6.50 -14.80
CA LEU A 486 8.60 6.03 -14.28
C LEU A 486 8.79 4.52 -14.53
N TRP A 487 7.76 3.70 -14.34
CA TRP A 487 7.80 2.28 -14.69
C TRP A 487 8.10 2.12 -16.19
N THR A 488 7.41 2.85 -17.05
CA THR A 488 7.68 2.88 -18.49
C THR A 488 9.15 3.18 -18.80
N ARG A 489 9.74 4.15 -18.10
CA ARG A 489 11.12 4.57 -18.35
C ARG A 489 12.14 3.48 -18.05
N PHE A 490 11.89 2.71 -17.00
CA PHE A 490 12.88 1.84 -16.40
C PHE A 490 12.52 0.36 -16.47
N SER A 491 11.33 0.00 -16.91
CA SER A 491 10.74 -1.37 -16.90
C SER A 491 10.80 -2.01 -15.50
N ALA A 492 10.65 -1.18 -14.47
CA ALA A 492 10.64 -1.42 -13.02
C ALA A 492 10.81 -0.05 -12.34
N LEU A 493 10.45 0.13 -11.06
CA LEU A 493 10.73 1.40 -10.36
C LEU A 493 12.11 1.37 -9.69
N PRO A 494 13.01 2.32 -9.97
CA PRO A 494 14.21 2.46 -9.15
C PRO A 494 13.84 2.85 -7.73
N GLU A 495 14.61 2.39 -6.75
CA GLU A 495 14.38 2.69 -5.35
C GLU A 495 14.30 4.19 -5.05
N ARG A 496 15.13 5.02 -5.70
CA ARG A 496 14.98 6.49 -5.69
C ARG A 496 15.24 7.13 -7.05
N TRP A 497 14.32 7.97 -7.48
CA TRP A 497 14.43 8.78 -8.70
C TRP A 497 14.41 10.28 -8.38
N ASN A 498 15.31 11.06 -8.97
CA ASN A 498 15.44 12.49 -8.71
C ASN A 498 14.69 13.33 -9.76
N LEU A 499 13.77 14.18 -9.30
CA LEU A 499 12.98 15.11 -10.13
C LEU A 499 13.84 16.14 -10.89
N GLY A 500 14.89 16.64 -10.25
CA GLY A 500 15.74 17.70 -10.79
C GLY A 500 16.71 17.21 -11.87
N THR A 501 17.38 16.08 -11.65
CA THR A 501 18.34 15.51 -12.60
C THR A 501 17.69 14.54 -13.58
N GLY A 502 16.52 13.97 -13.25
CA GLY A 502 15.88 12.90 -14.02
C GLY A 502 16.64 11.56 -13.97
N SER A 503 17.62 11.44 -13.07
CA SER A 503 18.46 10.25 -12.88
C SER A 503 18.09 9.50 -11.60
N ILE A 504 18.62 8.29 -11.45
CA ILE A 504 18.59 7.53 -10.20
C ILE A 504 19.45 8.27 -9.18
N GLU A 505 18.95 8.40 -7.95
CA GLU A 505 19.64 9.10 -6.85
C GLU A 505 20.43 8.12 -5.98
N GLY A 506 21.63 8.51 -5.55
CA GLY A 506 22.40 7.76 -4.56
C GLY A 506 22.84 6.34 -4.96
N GLY A 507 22.76 5.98 -6.24
CA GLY A 507 23.02 4.60 -6.69
C GLY A 507 21.88 3.62 -6.34
N LEU A 508 20.74 4.12 -5.88
CA LEU A 508 19.58 3.35 -5.43
C LEU A 508 18.73 2.91 -6.63
N GLY A 509 19.36 2.12 -7.51
CA GLY A 509 18.79 1.71 -8.79
C GLY A 509 18.10 0.35 -8.77
N TRP A 510 18.00 -0.30 -7.63
CA TRP A 510 17.41 -1.64 -7.51
C TRP A 510 15.88 -1.61 -7.47
N TRP A 511 15.28 -2.75 -7.80
CA TRP A 511 13.87 -3.07 -7.62
C TRP A 511 13.74 -4.52 -7.15
N GLY A 512 13.44 -4.73 -5.87
CA GLY A 512 13.41 -6.05 -5.24
C GLY A 512 12.11 -6.85 -5.43
N GLY A 513 11.25 -6.48 -6.38
CA GLY A 513 9.91 -7.07 -6.49
C GLY A 513 8.80 -6.27 -5.79
N ARG A 514 9.04 -4.98 -5.55
CA ARG A 514 8.19 -4.08 -4.75
C ARG A 514 6.74 -3.98 -5.26
N PRO A 515 5.73 -4.07 -4.39
CA PRO A 515 4.32 -4.22 -4.78
C PRO A 515 3.53 -2.92 -4.93
N GLU A 516 4.01 -1.80 -4.40
CA GLU A 516 3.16 -0.63 -4.10
C GLU A 516 2.55 0.00 -5.37
N PHE A 517 3.30 -0.04 -6.48
CA PHE A 517 2.79 0.39 -7.79
C PHE A 517 1.61 -0.46 -8.28
N ILE A 518 1.69 -1.77 -8.07
CA ILE A 518 0.69 -2.76 -8.50
C ILE A 518 -0.50 -2.74 -7.54
N GLU A 519 -0.28 -2.57 -6.22
CA GLU A 519 -1.33 -2.36 -5.22
C GLU A 519 -2.20 -1.14 -5.59
N SER A 520 -1.57 0.00 -5.84
CA SER A 520 -2.26 1.23 -6.25
C SER A 520 -3.05 1.06 -7.54
N ASN A 521 -2.46 0.36 -8.51
CA ASN A 521 -3.11 0.04 -9.78
C ASN A 521 -4.35 -0.85 -9.57
N TYR A 522 -4.28 -1.81 -8.64
CA TYR A 522 -5.41 -2.66 -8.25
C TYR A 522 -6.55 -1.86 -7.62
N TYR A 523 -6.28 -0.99 -6.64
CA TYR A 523 -7.34 -0.19 -6.02
C TYR A 523 -8.00 0.77 -7.01
N LEU A 524 -7.21 1.45 -7.85
CA LEU A 524 -7.73 2.34 -8.89
C LEU A 524 -8.62 1.59 -9.88
N TYR A 525 -8.22 0.38 -10.28
CA TYR A 525 -9.06 -0.46 -11.14
C TYR A 525 -10.36 -0.88 -10.45
N GLN A 526 -10.31 -1.31 -9.19
CA GLN A 526 -11.52 -1.69 -8.44
C GLN A 526 -12.49 -0.53 -8.31
N ALA A 527 -12.00 0.69 -8.05
CA ALA A 527 -12.82 1.88 -7.86
C ALA A 527 -13.39 2.46 -9.17
N THR A 528 -12.61 2.44 -10.27
CA THR A 528 -12.96 3.14 -11.51
C THR A 528 -13.46 2.21 -12.62
N ARG A 529 -13.04 0.94 -12.61
CA ARG A 529 -13.20 -0.03 -13.71
C ARG A 529 -12.65 0.46 -15.05
N ASP A 530 -11.72 1.43 -15.02
CA ASP A 530 -11.10 1.98 -16.21
C ASP A 530 -10.14 0.94 -16.83
N PRO A 531 -10.30 0.56 -18.12
CA PRO A 531 -9.46 -0.44 -18.77
C PRO A 531 -7.97 -0.06 -18.84
N TRP A 532 -7.63 1.22 -18.66
CA TRP A 532 -6.25 1.69 -18.54
C TRP A 532 -5.42 0.85 -17.56
N TYR A 533 -5.96 0.58 -16.37
CA TYR A 533 -5.23 -0.09 -15.30
C TYR A 533 -4.98 -1.57 -15.60
N LEU A 534 -5.81 -2.21 -16.46
CA LEU A 534 -5.56 -3.57 -16.93
C LEU A 534 -4.32 -3.63 -17.82
N HIS A 535 -4.14 -2.66 -18.72
CA HIS A 535 -2.96 -2.60 -19.58
C HIS A 535 -1.69 -2.19 -18.82
N VAL A 536 -1.81 -1.34 -17.79
CA VAL A 536 -0.69 -1.06 -16.88
C VAL A 536 -0.27 -2.32 -16.13
N ALA A 537 -1.22 -3.15 -15.68
CA ALA A 537 -0.93 -4.42 -15.04
C ALA A 537 -0.30 -5.45 -15.99
N GLU A 538 -0.80 -5.54 -17.23
CA GLU A 538 -0.21 -6.37 -18.30
C GLU A 538 1.25 -5.97 -18.58
N MET A 539 1.54 -4.67 -18.67
CA MET A 539 2.91 -4.16 -18.81
C MET A 539 3.79 -4.62 -17.64
N ALA A 540 3.34 -4.41 -16.40
CA ALA A 540 4.11 -4.78 -15.21
C ALA A 540 4.38 -6.30 -15.17
N LEU A 541 3.36 -7.12 -15.41
CA LEU A 541 3.47 -8.58 -15.44
C LEU A 541 4.51 -9.05 -16.47
N ARG A 542 4.45 -8.53 -17.70
CA ARG A 542 5.41 -8.87 -18.76
C ARG A 542 6.82 -8.41 -18.45
N ASP A 543 7.00 -7.20 -17.90
CA ASP A 543 8.31 -6.70 -17.52
C ASP A 543 8.94 -7.56 -16.41
N ILE A 544 8.14 -7.99 -15.42
CA ILE A 544 8.59 -8.90 -14.36
C ILE A 544 9.03 -10.24 -14.97
N LYS A 545 8.16 -10.87 -15.78
CA LYS A 545 8.47 -12.15 -16.46
C LYS A 545 9.76 -12.07 -17.26
N ARG A 546 9.94 -11.00 -18.02
CA ARG A 546 11.09 -10.81 -18.90
C ARG A 546 12.41 -10.57 -18.17
N ARG A 547 12.36 -9.85 -17.05
CA ARG A 547 13.56 -9.28 -16.40
C ARG A 547 13.93 -9.93 -15.08
N CYS A 548 12.99 -10.58 -14.40
CA CYS A 548 13.20 -11.09 -13.04
C CYS A 548 13.23 -12.63 -13.00
N TRP A 549 12.91 -13.30 -14.10
CA TRP A 549 12.83 -14.76 -14.11
C TRP A 549 14.19 -15.42 -13.93
N THR A 550 14.24 -16.44 -13.09
CA THR A 550 15.36 -17.39 -12.99
C THR A 550 14.85 -18.83 -12.95
N ARG A 551 15.75 -19.80 -13.09
CA ARG A 551 15.43 -21.23 -12.98
C ARG A 551 14.79 -21.62 -11.64
N CYS A 552 15.12 -20.90 -10.57
CA CYS A 552 14.77 -21.26 -9.21
C CYS A 552 13.93 -20.16 -8.53
N GLY A 553 13.15 -19.38 -9.29
CA GLY A 553 12.23 -18.39 -8.76
C GLY A 553 12.34 -17.05 -9.47
N TRP A 554 12.15 -15.97 -8.70
CA TRP A 554 12.15 -14.59 -9.19
C TRP A 554 13.24 -13.77 -8.50
N ALA A 555 14.22 -13.31 -9.25
CA ALA A 555 15.27 -12.43 -8.76
C ALA A 555 14.83 -10.97 -8.81
N GLY A 556 15.13 -10.21 -7.75
CA GLY A 556 15.12 -8.75 -7.84
C GLY A 556 16.11 -8.23 -8.89
N ILE A 557 15.96 -6.95 -9.26
CA ILE A 557 16.86 -6.25 -10.17
C ILE A 557 17.77 -5.36 -9.33
N GLN A 558 19.09 -5.54 -9.44
CA GLN A 558 20.09 -4.71 -8.74
C GLN A 558 20.24 -3.31 -9.36
N ASP A 559 20.14 -3.20 -10.69
CA ASP A 559 20.09 -1.92 -11.40
C ASP A 559 19.11 -1.97 -12.58
N VAL A 560 18.01 -1.22 -12.48
CA VAL A 560 16.96 -1.16 -13.50
C VAL A 560 17.45 -0.63 -14.86
N ARG A 561 18.62 -0.01 -14.95
CA ARG A 561 19.22 0.43 -16.22
C ARG A 561 19.90 -0.71 -16.95
N THR A 562 20.63 -1.56 -16.23
CA THR A 562 21.42 -2.67 -16.80
C THR A 562 20.62 -3.96 -16.87
N GLY A 563 19.66 -4.17 -15.95
CA GLY A 563 18.97 -5.44 -15.76
C GLY A 563 19.79 -6.48 -15.00
N GLU A 564 20.87 -6.07 -14.33
CA GLU A 564 21.62 -6.94 -13.41
C GLU A 564 20.69 -7.48 -12.32
N LEU A 565 20.76 -8.79 -12.06
CA LEU A 565 19.91 -9.48 -11.09
C LEU A 565 20.54 -9.51 -9.70
N SER A 566 19.72 -9.32 -8.68
CA SER A 566 20.07 -9.58 -7.28
C SER A 566 19.63 -10.99 -6.88
N ASP A 567 20.48 -11.73 -6.16
CA ASP A 567 20.19 -13.12 -5.75
C ASP A 567 19.33 -13.20 -4.47
N ARG A 568 18.15 -12.57 -4.52
CA ARG A 568 17.15 -12.58 -3.44
C ARG A 568 15.74 -12.52 -4.03
N MET A 569 14.86 -13.39 -3.53
CA MET A 569 13.42 -13.32 -3.74
C MET A 569 12.78 -12.96 -2.40
N GLU A 570 12.41 -11.68 -2.27
CA GLU A 570 11.74 -11.16 -1.07
C GLU A 570 10.39 -11.85 -0.87
N SER A 571 10.03 -12.16 0.38
CA SER A 571 8.76 -12.85 0.68
C SER A 571 7.53 -12.08 0.17
N PHE A 572 7.57 -10.74 0.26
CA PHE A 572 6.50 -9.85 -0.21
C PHE A 572 6.19 -9.97 -1.70
N PHE A 573 7.13 -10.45 -2.52
CA PHE A 573 6.87 -10.65 -3.95
C PHE A 573 5.73 -11.66 -4.15
N LEU A 574 5.66 -12.70 -3.32
CA LEU A 574 4.61 -13.72 -3.36
C LEU A 574 3.36 -13.32 -2.59
N SER A 575 3.49 -12.64 -1.45
CA SER A 575 2.32 -12.19 -0.68
C SER A 575 1.64 -10.97 -1.32
N GLU A 576 2.34 -10.10 -2.03
CA GLU A 576 1.76 -8.83 -2.49
C GLU A 576 1.75 -8.72 -4.02
N THR A 577 2.92 -8.65 -4.64
CA THR A 577 3.04 -8.39 -6.09
C THR A 577 2.25 -9.39 -6.92
N ALA A 578 2.44 -10.70 -6.66
CA ALA A 578 1.69 -11.75 -7.34
C ALA A 578 0.18 -11.72 -7.01
N LYS A 579 -0.17 -11.45 -5.73
CA LYS A 579 -1.55 -11.42 -5.23
C LYS A 579 -2.35 -10.29 -5.89
N TYR A 580 -1.82 -9.07 -5.93
CA TYR A 580 -2.50 -7.92 -6.51
C TYR A 580 -2.65 -8.05 -8.03
N LEU A 581 -1.65 -8.61 -8.74
CA LEU A 581 -1.79 -8.93 -10.17
C LEU A 581 -2.93 -9.93 -10.40
N PHE A 582 -2.99 -11.01 -9.63
CA PHE A 582 -4.06 -12.00 -9.74
C PHE A 582 -5.45 -11.40 -9.46
N LEU A 583 -5.59 -10.69 -8.34
CA LEU A 583 -6.86 -10.07 -7.93
C LEU A 583 -7.34 -9.01 -8.93
N LEU A 584 -6.41 -8.29 -9.57
CA LEU A 584 -6.74 -7.28 -10.57
C LEU A 584 -7.40 -7.88 -11.81
N PHE A 585 -6.96 -9.07 -12.25
CA PHE A 585 -7.53 -9.74 -13.42
C PHE A 585 -8.75 -10.63 -13.11
N ASP A 586 -9.03 -10.97 -11.84
CA ASP A 586 -10.27 -11.64 -11.43
C ASP A 586 -11.30 -10.69 -10.80
N GLU A 587 -12.02 -9.95 -11.63
CA GLU A 587 -13.11 -9.06 -11.19
C GLU A 587 -14.20 -9.75 -10.37
N SER A 588 -14.35 -11.07 -10.53
CA SER A 588 -15.38 -11.88 -9.88
C SER A 588 -14.94 -12.46 -8.53
N HIS A 589 -13.69 -12.23 -8.15
CA HIS A 589 -13.10 -12.80 -6.94
C HIS A 589 -13.93 -12.40 -5.71
N PRO A 590 -14.21 -13.31 -4.75
CA PRO A 590 -15.04 -13.00 -3.59
C PRO A 590 -14.56 -11.79 -2.77
N LEU A 591 -13.25 -11.57 -2.66
CA LEU A 591 -12.70 -10.38 -1.99
C LEU A 591 -12.98 -9.08 -2.74
N ASN A 592 -13.01 -9.10 -4.08
CA ASN A 592 -13.34 -7.93 -4.89
C ASN A 592 -14.83 -7.57 -4.80
N GLN A 593 -15.66 -8.50 -4.33
CA GLN A 593 -17.10 -8.34 -4.14
C GLN A 593 -17.51 -8.23 -2.67
N LEU A 594 -16.54 -8.29 -1.75
CA LEU A 594 -16.82 -8.30 -0.32
C LEU A 594 -17.21 -6.90 0.15
N ASP A 595 -18.52 -6.69 0.37
CA ASP A 595 -19.05 -5.46 0.94
C ASP A 595 -19.04 -5.54 2.47
N GLY A 596 -17.89 -5.20 3.07
CA GLY A 596 -17.70 -5.21 4.51
C GLY A 596 -16.42 -4.50 4.94
N PRO A 597 -16.25 -4.22 6.25
CA PRO A 597 -15.10 -3.52 6.78
C PRO A 597 -13.90 -4.46 6.95
N PHE A 598 -13.39 -4.91 5.81
CA PHE A 598 -12.11 -5.61 5.72
C PHE A 598 -11.07 -4.68 5.08
N VAL A 599 -9.81 -4.95 5.34
CA VAL A 599 -8.68 -4.23 4.74
C VAL A 599 -7.57 -5.22 4.44
N PHE A 600 -6.79 -4.97 3.39
CA PHE A 600 -5.45 -5.54 3.29
C PHE A 600 -4.53 -4.76 4.21
N ASN A 601 -3.73 -5.41 5.05
CA ASN A 601 -2.65 -4.70 5.75
C ASN A 601 -1.56 -4.23 4.75
N THR A 602 -0.50 -3.62 5.25
CA THR A 602 0.60 -3.07 4.43
C THR A 602 1.52 -4.17 3.85
N GLU A 603 1.27 -5.44 4.16
CA GLU A 603 1.92 -6.62 3.56
C GLU A 603 0.91 -7.44 2.70
N GLY A 604 -0.18 -6.80 2.27
CA GLY A 604 -1.22 -7.41 1.46
C GLY A 604 -2.02 -8.54 2.10
N HIS A 605 -1.97 -8.75 3.42
CA HIS A 605 -2.79 -9.74 4.12
C HIS A 605 -4.20 -9.21 4.39
N PRO A 606 -5.27 -9.85 3.86
CA PRO A 606 -6.63 -9.44 4.17
C PRO A 606 -6.97 -9.74 5.64
N LEU A 607 -7.50 -8.73 6.33
CA LEU A 607 -7.91 -8.76 7.73
C LEU A 607 -9.34 -8.26 7.86
N ILE A 608 -10.12 -8.93 8.71
CA ILE A 608 -11.48 -8.57 9.07
C ILE A 608 -11.69 -8.85 10.56
N ILE A 609 -12.56 -8.07 11.22
CA ILE A 609 -13.08 -8.41 12.54
C ILE A 609 -14.41 -9.13 12.34
N PRO A 610 -14.48 -10.46 12.55
CA PRO A 610 -15.71 -11.20 12.32
C PRO A 610 -16.85 -10.75 13.25
N PRO A 611 -18.10 -10.67 12.75
CA PRO A 611 -19.23 -10.15 13.53
C PRO A 611 -19.62 -11.05 14.71
N ASN A 612 -19.21 -12.32 14.70
CA ASN A 612 -19.49 -13.32 15.73
C ASN A 612 -18.51 -13.27 16.92
N VAL A 613 -17.48 -12.42 16.87
CA VAL A 613 -16.47 -12.29 17.93
C VAL A 613 -17.05 -11.77 19.25
N GLY A 614 -18.13 -11.00 19.21
CA GLY A 614 -18.74 -10.49 20.43
C GLY A 614 -19.92 -9.58 20.18
N THR A 615 -20.15 -8.65 21.11
CA THR A 615 -21.30 -7.75 21.05
C THR A 615 -20.90 -6.38 20.50
N ARG A 616 -21.82 -5.77 19.74
CA ARG A 616 -21.62 -4.42 19.24
C ARG A 616 -21.73 -3.43 20.40
N ARG A 617 -20.66 -2.69 20.67
CA ARG A 617 -20.70 -1.64 21.70
C ARG A 617 -21.38 -0.41 21.10
N GLN A 618 -22.43 0.11 21.75
CA GLN A 618 -22.99 1.41 21.38
C GLN A 618 -22.00 2.49 21.82
N LEU A 619 -21.23 3.05 20.88
CA LEU A 619 -20.56 4.32 21.12
C LEU A 619 -21.67 5.38 21.24
N ARG A 620 -21.74 6.08 22.37
CA ARG A 620 -22.55 7.31 22.44
C ARG A 620 -22.00 8.22 21.35
N ALA A 621 -22.82 8.53 20.35
CA ALA A 621 -22.46 9.51 19.33
C ALA A 621 -22.08 10.80 20.04
N THR A 622 -20.79 11.12 20.08
CA THR A 622 -20.36 12.45 20.46
C THR A 622 -20.83 13.39 19.34
N SER A 623 -21.31 14.56 19.72
CA SER A 623 -21.81 15.59 18.79
C SER A 623 -20.79 16.02 17.73
N GLU A 624 -19.52 15.63 17.87
CA GLU A 624 -18.42 15.93 16.95
C GLU A 624 -18.35 15.00 15.73
N GLY A 625 -18.91 13.78 15.79
CA GLY A 625 -19.05 12.92 14.61
C GLY A 625 -20.00 13.52 13.56
N ASP A 626 -20.94 14.35 13.98
CA ASP A 626 -21.78 15.16 13.09
C ASP A 626 -21.07 16.42 12.59
N VAL A 627 -20.05 16.93 13.29
CA VAL A 627 -19.23 18.07 12.84
C VAL A 627 -18.29 17.66 11.70
N LEU A 628 -17.71 16.45 11.74
CA LEU A 628 -16.92 15.90 10.63
C LEU A 628 -17.77 15.62 9.37
N LYS A 629 -19.05 15.24 9.54
CA LYS A 629 -20.01 15.21 8.42
C LYS A 629 -20.31 16.59 7.85
N GLN A 630 -20.19 17.66 8.65
CA GLN A 630 -20.48 19.04 8.23
C GLN A 630 -19.28 19.78 7.63
N GLN A 631 -18.03 19.38 7.90
CA GLN A 631 -16.83 20.06 7.38
C GLN A 631 -16.40 19.64 5.96
N GLY A 632 -17.15 18.74 5.31
CA GLY A 632 -17.02 18.49 3.87
C GLY A 632 -16.81 17.02 3.52
N GLY A 633 -17.71 16.49 2.69
CA GLY A 633 -17.37 15.48 1.68
C GLY A 633 -17.47 14.00 2.04
N PHE A 634 -17.38 13.56 3.30
CA PHE A 634 -17.39 12.11 3.59
C PHE A 634 -18.80 11.52 3.74
N GLY A 635 -19.70 11.88 2.82
CA GLY A 635 -21.07 11.38 2.73
C GLY A 635 -21.29 10.70 1.39
N VAL A 636 -20.97 9.40 1.33
CA VAL A 636 -21.02 8.51 0.14
C VAL A 636 -19.86 8.74 -0.83
N CYS A 637 -19.09 7.68 -1.10
CA CYS A 637 -18.04 7.71 -2.11
C CYS A 637 -18.64 8.16 -3.46
N PRO A 638 -17.96 9.06 -4.21
CA PRO A 638 -18.43 9.45 -5.52
C PRO A 638 -18.59 8.19 -6.39
N ARG A 639 -19.72 8.11 -7.12
CA ARG A 639 -19.90 7.01 -8.09
C ARG A 639 -18.79 7.09 -9.13
N ALA A 640 -18.28 5.94 -9.56
CA ALA A 640 -17.34 5.87 -10.66
C ALA A 640 -17.86 6.71 -11.85
N PRO A 641 -17.05 7.63 -12.39
CA PRO A 641 -17.47 8.45 -13.51
C PRO A 641 -17.81 7.56 -14.72
N PRO A 642 -18.85 7.89 -15.51
CA PRO A 642 -19.27 7.06 -16.62
C PRO A 642 -18.18 7.03 -17.70
N SER A 643 -17.95 5.86 -18.30
CA SER A 643 -17.02 5.69 -19.42
C SER A 643 -17.33 6.68 -20.54
N LEU A 644 -16.29 7.32 -21.08
CA LEU A 644 -16.45 8.23 -22.21
C LEU A 644 -16.79 7.46 -23.49
N PRO A 645 -17.74 7.96 -24.32
CA PRO A 645 -18.03 7.34 -25.60
C PRO A 645 -16.78 7.37 -26.49
N PHE A 646 -16.49 6.25 -27.15
CA PHE A 646 -15.39 6.05 -28.11
C PHE A 646 -13.95 5.93 -27.56
N SER A 647 -13.63 6.29 -26.30
CA SER A 647 -12.32 6.01 -25.70
C SER A 647 -12.34 4.93 -24.61
N ALA A 648 -13.50 4.68 -23.99
CA ALA A 648 -13.73 3.74 -22.87
C ALA A 648 -12.91 4.01 -21.59
N SER A 649 -11.76 4.67 -21.67
CA SER A 649 -10.90 5.09 -20.57
C SER A 649 -11.03 6.58 -20.30
N ILE A 650 -11.20 6.93 -19.03
CA ILE A 650 -11.25 8.31 -18.54
C ILE A 650 -9.82 8.80 -18.29
N THR A 651 -8.97 7.91 -17.79
CA THR A 651 -7.55 8.16 -17.52
C THR A 651 -6.80 8.48 -18.80
N ALA A 652 -7.00 7.69 -19.86
CA ALA A 652 -6.36 7.92 -21.16
C ALA A 652 -6.87 9.19 -21.87
N ALA A 653 -8.11 9.60 -21.58
CA ALA A 653 -8.75 10.74 -22.21
C ALA A 653 -8.43 12.08 -21.52
N ARG A 654 -7.68 12.07 -20.42
CA ARG A 654 -7.24 13.30 -19.75
C ARG A 654 -6.39 14.16 -20.68
N ASP A 655 -6.64 15.47 -20.64
CA ASP A 655 -5.87 16.46 -21.40
C ASP A 655 -4.43 16.61 -20.89
N ASP A 656 -4.17 16.26 -19.63
CA ASP A 656 -2.86 16.27 -18.98
C ASP A 656 -2.13 14.90 -18.97
N VAL A 657 -2.63 13.88 -19.67
CA VAL A 657 -2.07 12.50 -19.63
C VAL A 657 -0.57 12.44 -19.97
N PHE A 658 -0.09 13.32 -20.86
CA PHE A 658 1.32 13.36 -21.28
C PHE A 658 2.22 14.20 -20.36
N HIS A 659 1.66 14.93 -19.39
CA HIS A 659 2.44 15.79 -18.48
C HIS A 659 3.38 14.94 -17.60
N ALA A 660 2.89 13.81 -17.10
CA ALA A 660 3.68 12.80 -16.40
C ALA A 660 4.86 12.28 -17.26
N ALA A 661 4.61 11.99 -18.54
CA ALA A 661 5.63 11.51 -19.47
C ALA A 661 6.73 12.55 -19.72
N VAL A 662 6.38 13.84 -19.72
CA VAL A 662 7.35 14.93 -19.82
C VAL A 662 8.19 15.04 -18.54
N LEU A 663 7.57 15.01 -17.35
CA LEU A 663 8.27 15.05 -16.07
C LEU A 663 9.23 13.85 -15.90
N ALA A 664 8.78 12.65 -16.28
CA ALA A 664 9.59 11.44 -16.33
C ALA A 664 10.59 11.42 -17.50
N ARG A 665 10.63 12.46 -18.35
CA ARG A 665 11.56 12.64 -19.48
C ARG A 665 11.56 11.47 -20.48
N LEU A 666 10.39 10.87 -20.74
CA LEU A 666 10.28 9.74 -21.66
C LEU A 666 10.73 10.09 -23.08
N HIS A 667 10.48 11.33 -23.52
CA HIS A 667 10.92 11.87 -24.80
C HIS A 667 12.46 11.98 -24.95
N LEU A 668 13.22 11.88 -23.87
CA LEU A 668 14.70 11.89 -23.87
C LEU A 668 15.29 10.48 -23.76
N MET A 669 14.47 9.43 -23.79
CA MET A 669 14.99 8.07 -23.71
C MET A 669 15.74 7.70 -24.99
N PRO A 670 16.97 7.18 -24.88
CA PRO A 670 17.72 6.71 -26.03
C PRO A 670 17.15 5.38 -26.52
N SER A 671 17.12 5.19 -27.84
CA SER A 671 16.71 3.91 -28.44
C SER A 671 17.59 2.79 -27.91
N ARG A 672 17.02 1.90 -27.08
CA ARG A 672 17.70 0.69 -26.64
C ARG A 672 17.62 -0.34 -27.76
N GLY A 673 18.73 -1.05 -28.04
CA GLY A 673 18.65 -2.29 -28.83
C GLY A 673 17.77 -3.30 -28.11
N SER A 674 17.29 -4.34 -28.82
CA SER A 674 16.53 -5.42 -28.17
C SER A 674 17.32 -5.94 -26.97
N THR A 675 16.82 -5.71 -25.76
CA THR A 675 17.38 -6.33 -24.57
C THR A 675 17.14 -7.82 -24.71
N ASP A 676 18.18 -8.58 -25.05
CA ASP A 676 18.11 -10.03 -25.05
C ASP A 676 17.75 -10.46 -23.63
N SER A 677 16.54 -11.00 -23.47
CA SER A 677 16.20 -11.70 -22.25
C SER A 677 16.95 -13.04 -22.28
N PHE A 678 17.70 -13.35 -21.21
CA PHE A 678 18.37 -14.65 -21.01
C PHE A 678 17.39 -15.84 -21.07
N VAL A 679 16.08 -15.54 -21.06
CA VAL A 679 14.96 -16.45 -21.20
C VAL A 679 14.94 -17.21 -22.54
N GLY A 680 15.59 -16.69 -23.60
CA GLY A 680 15.59 -17.30 -24.94
C GLY A 680 16.01 -18.77 -25.02
N GLU A 681 16.95 -19.22 -24.18
CA GLU A 681 17.41 -20.63 -24.16
C GLU A 681 16.48 -21.57 -23.37
N TYR A 682 15.65 -21.03 -22.46
CA TYR A 682 14.82 -21.81 -21.53
C TYR A 682 13.31 -21.71 -21.80
N ALA A 683 12.90 -20.80 -22.70
CA ALA A 683 11.50 -20.54 -23.05
C ALA A 683 10.82 -21.64 -23.86
N VAL A 684 11.56 -22.65 -24.34
CA VAL A 684 11.02 -23.62 -25.30
C VAL A 684 9.99 -24.56 -24.65
N ASP A 685 10.04 -24.77 -23.33
CA ASP A 685 9.21 -25.79 -22.64
C ASP A 685 8.62 -25.39 -21.26
N HIS A 686 8.77 -24.14 -20.78
CA HIS A 686 8.31 -23.77 -19.42
C HIS A 686 6.93 -23.07 -19.44
N PRO A 687 5.94 -23.50 -18.64
CA PRO A 687 4.56 -22.97 -18.67
C PRO A 687 4.48 -21.47 -18.36
N SER A 688 5.36 -20.97 -17.49
CA SER A 688 5.36 -19.57 -17.03
C SER A 688 5.99 -18.57 -18.03
N ILE A 689 6.49 -19.00 -19.20
CA ILE A 689 7.19 -18.15 -20.17
C ILE A 689 6.71 -18.46 -21.59
N SER A 690 6.38 -17.41 -22.35
CA SER A 690 6.09 -17.46 -23.77
C SER A 690 7.11 -16.65 -24.60
N LEU A 691 7.16 -16.88 -25.92
CA LEU A 691 7.96 -16.05 -26.84
C LEU A 691 7.58 -14.56 -26.81
N GLN A 692 6.33 -14.21 -26.45
CA GLN A 692 5.88 -12.83 -26.30
C GLN A 692 6.47 -12.16 -25.05
N ASP A 693 6.91 -12.94 -24.06
CA ASP A 693 7.56 -12.43 -22.84
C ASP A 693 9.04 -12.09 -23.06
N ILE A 694 9.62 -12.49 -24.18
CA ILE A 694 11.06 -12.35 -24.47
C ILE A 694 11.37 -10.98 -25.10
N ARG A 695 10.40 -10.39 -25.82
CA ARG A 695 10.58 -9.16 -26.57
C ARG A 695 9.42 -8.21 -26.37
N SER A 696 9.73 -6.97 -26.01
CA SER A 696 8.73 -5.90 -26.07
C SER A 696 8.38 -5.60 -27.53
N PRO A 697 7.09 -5.32 -27.87
CA PRO A 697 6.66 -4.91 -29.20
C PRO A 697 7.21 -3.54 -29.63
N SER A 698 7.81 -2.78 -28.71
CA SER A 698 8.60 -1.57 -29.01
C SER A 698 10.02 -1.68 -28.44
N ASN A 699 10.93 -0.79 -28.84
CA ASN A 699 12.27 -0.67 -28.23
C ASN A 699 12.23 -0.17 -26.75
N TYR A 700 11.03 -0.06 -26.15
CA TYR A 700 10.74 0.35 -24.77
C TYR A 700 9.56 -0.46 -24.20
N THR A 701 9.10 -0.18 -22.97
CA THR A 701 7.91 -0.85 -22.39
C THR A 701 6.65 -0.68 -23.25
N TYR A 702 5.65 -1.51 -22.97
CA TYR A 702 4.34 -1.58 -23.65
C TYR A 702 3.47 -0.30 -23.52
N PHE A 703 3.98 0.81 -23.00
CA PHE A 703 3.15 1.95 -22.58
C PHE A 703 3.98 3.20 -22.32
N PRO A 704 3.52 4.45 -22.57
CA PRO A 704 2.26 4.90 -23.17
C PRO A 704 2.28 4.98 -24.72
N TRP A 705 3.42 4.69 -25.36
CA TRP A 705 3.59 4.81 -26.82
C TRP A 705 2.92 3.70 -27.64
N THR A 706 2.33 2.73 -26.97
CA THR A 706 1.57 1.60 -27.54
C THR A 706 0.24 1.41 -26.84
N LEU A 707 -0.35 2.48 -26.27
CA LEU A 707 -1.76 2.47 -25.93
C LEU A 707 -2.54 1.94 -27.14
N PRO A 708 -3.41 0.94 -26.97
CA PRO A 708 -4.33 0.53 -28.02
C PRO A 708 -4.98 1.80 -28.60
N PRO A 709 -4.95 2.03 -29.92
CA PRO A 709 -5.51 3.23 -30.54
C PRO A 709 -6.96 3.49 -30.10
N GLU A 710 -7.67 2.46 -29.69
CA GLU A 710 -9.04 2.46 -29.18
C GLU A 710 -9.19 3.16 -27.82
N LEU A 711 -8.13 3.21 -26.99
CA LEU A 711 -8.12 3.93 -25.71
C LEU A 711 -7.78 5.41 -25.89
N VAL A 712 -7.21 5.79 -27.03
CA VAL A 712 -6.82 7.17 -27.33
C VAL A 712 -7.96 7.84 -28.09
N SER A 713 -8.42 8.99 -27.60
CA SER A 713 -9.44 9.77 -28.29
C SER A 713 -8.98 10.14 -29.71
N HIS A 714 -9.86 9.99 -30.71
CA HIS A 714 -9.58 10.37 -32.11
C HIS A 714 -9.17 11.85 -32.29
N ASN A 715 -9.56 12.72 -31.35
CA ASN A 715 -9.20 14.14 -31.27
C ASN A 715 -8.31 14.44 -30.05
N ALA A 716 -7.48 13.48 -29.62
CA ALA A 716 -6.60 13.65 -28.47
C ALA A 716 -5.81 14.97 -28.58
N THR A 717 -6.08 15.89 -27.65
CA THR A 717 -5.36 17.14 -27.49
C THR A 717 -4.68 17.11 -26.13
N SER A 718 -3.43 17.55 -26.08
CA SER A 718 -2.69 17.67 -24.82
C SER A 718 -2.73 19.13 -24.38
N ALA A 719 -3.14 19.37 -23.15
CA ALA A 719 -3.12 20.70 -22.56
C ALA A 719 -1.67 21.24 -22.53
N PRO A 720 -1.46 22.54 -22.76
CA PRO A 720 -0.12 23.11 -22.64
C PRO A 720 0.41 22.94 -21.22
N LEU A 721 1.71 22.67 -21.09
CA LEU A 721 2.36 22.60 -19.79
C LEU A 721 2.28 23.96 -19.09
N LEU A 722 1.67 23.98 -17.91
CA LEU A 722 1.60 25.18 -17.09
C LEU A 722 2.95 25.39 -16.42
N SER A 723 3.52 26.58 -16.60
CA SER A 723 4.71 27.02 -15.87
C SER A 723 4.31 28.01 -14.80
N ARG A 724 4.86 27.84 -13.60
CA ARG A 724 4.62 28.74 -12.48
C ARG A 724 5.45 30.02 -12.65
N PRO A 725 4.84 31.22 -12.70
CA PRO A 725 5.59 32.46 -12.71
C PRO A 725 6.43 32.59 -11.45
N SER A 726 7.73 32.84 -11.65
CA SER A 726 8.69 33.12 -10.59
C SER A 726 9.65 34.21 -11.05
N PHE A 727 10.14 34.99 -10.10
CA PHE A 727 11.14 36.02 -10.35
C PHE A 727 12.00 36.23 -9.10
N ASP A 728 13.19 36.80 -9.29
CA ASP A 728 14.10 37.10 -8.18
C ASP A 728 14.19 38.60 -7.95
N ILE A 729 14.17 39.01 -6.68
CA ILE A 729 14.53 40.35 -6.24
C ILE A 729 15.93 40.26 -5.63
N SER A 730 16.92 40.91 -6.26
CA SER A 730 18.31 40.92 -5.77
C SER A 730 18.71 42.31 -5.32
N PHE A 731 19.32 42.39 -4.13
CA PHE A 731 19.82 43.62 -3.53
C PHE A 731 21.35 43.64 -3.59
N PRO A 732 21.98 44.72 -4.07
CA PRO A 732 23.43 44.81 -4.16
C PRO A 732 24.08 44.81 -2.76
N ALA A 733 25.32 44.32 -2.68
CA ALA A 733 26.11 44.41 -1.45
C ALA A 733 26.40 45.88 -1.13
N LEU A 734 26.20 46.27 0.13
CA LEU A 734 26.46 47.65 0.58
C LEU A 734 27.93 47.78 1.01
N PRO A 735 28.72 48.69 0.40
CA PRO A 735 30.08 48.94 0.85
C PRO A 735 30.07 49.60 2.24
N ASN A 736 30.99 49.18 3.13
CA ASN A 736 31.24 49.73 4.49
C ASN A 736 30.31 49.31 5.65
N MET A 737 29.71 48.12 5.64
CA MET A 737 29.17 47.58 6.91
C MET A 737 30.32 47.03 7.78
N GLY A 738 30.65 47.77 8.84
CA GLY A 738 31.54 47.29 9.89
C GLY A 738 30.92 46.08 10.62
N THR A 739 31.76 45.08 10.91
CA THR A 739 31.49 43.73 11.44
C THR A 739 30.66 42.79 10.55
N PRO A 740 31.13 41.53 10.32
CA PRO A 740 30.47 40.56 9.46
C PRO A 740 29.32 39.87 10.21
N VAL A 741 28.22 40.59 10.44
CA VAL A 741 26.99 39.93 10.87
C VAL A 741 26.42 39.21 9.65
N ALA A 742 26.11 37.92 9.75
CA ALA A 742 25.47 37.20 8.65
C ALA A 742 24.17 37.94 8.25
N PRO A 743 23.89 38.13 6.94
CA PRO A 743 22.71 38.88 6.48
C PRO A 743 21.40 38.24 6.95
N LEU A 744 21.44 36.97 7.33
CA LEU A 744 20.31 36.16 7.75
C LEU A 744 20.62 35.46 9.07
N GLN A 745 19.63 35.40 9.94
CA GLN A 745 19.64 34.58 11.15
C GLN A 745 18.34 33.78 11.21
N ARG A 746 18.43 32.46 11.41
CA ARG A 746 17.25 31.63 11.63
C ARG A 746 16.78 31.82 13.08
N VAL A 747 15.50 32.16 13.25
CA VAL A 747 14.84 32.32 14.55
C VAL A 747 13.69 31.33 14.65
N LYS A 748 13.19 31.09 15.87
CA LYS A 748 12.12 30.09 16.11
C LYS A 748 10.86 30.31 15.27
N GLU A 749 10.59 31.55 14.86
CA GLU A 749 9.42 31.93 14.05
C GLU A 749 9.72 32.16 12.55
N GLY A 750 10.92 31.82 12.07
CA GLY A 750 11.30 31.92 10.65
C GLY A 750 12.69 32.50 10.41
N ILE A 751 12.83 33.36 9.41
CA ILE A 751 14.12 33.99 9.07
C ILE A 751 14.09 35.47 9.45
N LEU A 752 15.06 35.88 10.26
CA LEU A 752 15.37 37.26 10.54
C LEU A 752 16.40 37.77 9.52
N ILE A 753 16.05 38.83 8.80
CA ILE A 753 16.94 39.53 7.89
C ILE A 753 17.60 40.67 8.67
N ASN A 754 18.90 40.53 8.92
CA ASN A 754 19.69 41.51 9.67
C ASN A 754 19.97 42.76 8.84
N HIS A 755 20.21 42.59 7.54
CA HIS A 755 20.34 43.68 6.57
C HIS A 755 20.00 43.21 5.15
N ILE A 756 19.57 44.14 4.30
CA ILE A 756 19.13 43.83 2.93
C ILE A 756 20.27 43.76 1.91
N GLY A 757 21.46 44.28 2.23
CA GLY A 757 22.60 44.27 1.31
C GLY A 757 23.05 42.85 0.96
N GLY A 758 23.18 42.53 -0.33
CA GLY A 758 23.58 41.18 -0.79
C GLY A 758 22.49 40.11 -0.69
N LEU A 759 21.24 40.49 -0.46
CA LEU A 759 20.10 39.58 -0.34
C LEU A 759 19.50 39.24 -1.72
N ARG A 760 19.13 37.98 -1.94
CA ARG A 760 18.35 37.51 -3.09
C ARG A 760 17.08 36.81 -2.59
N LEU A 761 15.92 37.33 -2.99
CA LEU A 761 14.61 36.78 -2.68
C LEU A 761 14.04 36.12 -3.94
N GLY A 762 13.80 34.81 -3.88
CA GLY A 762 13.01 34.13 -4.89
C GLY A 762 11.53 34.27 -4.59
N MET A 763 10.78 34.78 -5.56
CA MET A 763 9.34 35.01 -5.49
C MET A 763 8.62 34.00 -6.38
N VAL A 764 7.53 33.44 -5.89
CA VAL A 764 6.75 32.44 -6.62
C VAL A 764 5.25 32.70 -6.47
N GLN A 765 4.50 32.63 -7.56
CA GLN A 765 3.06 32.94 -7.57
C GLN A 765 2.25 31.79 -6.96
N ASP A 766 1.68 31.93 -5.75
CA ASP A 766 0.83 30.92 -5.09
C ASP A 766 -0.65 31.23 -5.36
N VAL A 767 -1.44 30.21 -5.71
CA VAL A 767 -2.90 30.32 -5.89
C VAL A 767 -3.59 29.15 -5.17
N PRO A 768 -4.68 29.38 -4.39
CA PRO A 768 -5.18 30.67 -3.91
C PRO A 768 -4.58 31.04 -2.54
N ILE A 769 -4.24 32.32 -2.34
CA ILE A 769 -4.02 32.86 -0.98
C ILE A 769 -5.34 33.51 -0.54
N LEU A 770 -5.95 32.96 0.51
CA LEU A 770 -7.11 33.57 1.17
C LEU A 770 -6.64 34.80 1.93
N MET A 771 -6.81 35.98 1.34
CA MET A 771 -6.68 37.25 2.04
C MET A 771 -8.05 37.64 2.61
N ASN A 772 -8.08 38.35 3.75
CA ASN A 772 -9.31 38.93 4.32
C ASN A 772 -9.96 39.88 3.31
N GLY A 773 -10.84 39.35 2.44
CA GLY A 773 -11.51 40.10 1.37
C GLY A 773 -11.67 39.38 0.02
N GLY A 774 -11.06 38.20 -0.20
CA GLY A 774 -11.24 37.41 -1.43
C GLY A 774 -10.03 36.55 -1.82
N SER A 775 -10.21 35.67 -2.82
CA SER A 775 -9.10 34.93 -3.46
C SER A 775 -8.42 35.82 -4.50
N GLY A 776 -7.11 36.03 -4.33
CA GLY A 776 -6.28 36.82 -5.26
C GLY A 776 -4.97 36.13 -5.60
N GLU A 777 -4.35 36.54 -6.70
CA GLU A 777 -3.00 36.14 -7.08
C GLU A 777 -1.98 36.88 -6.19
N ALA A 778 -1.12 36.14 -5.49
CA ALA A 778 -0.06 36.74 -4.68
C ALA A 778 1.26 35.97 -4.83
N TYR A 779 2.36 36.71 -4.76
CA TYR A 779 3.70 36.15 -4.79
C TYR A 779 4.21 35.96 -3.37
N ARG A 780 4.69 34.75 -3.07
CA ARG A 780 5.34 34.42 -1.80
C ARG A 780 6.84 34.30 -1.98
N ILE A 781 7.60 34.72 -0.98
CA ILE A 781 9.03 34.42 -0.90
C ILE A 781 9.19 32.91 -0.64
N ASN A 782 9.75 32.19 -1.61
CA ASN A 782 10.08 30.76 -1.46
C ASN A 782 11.56 30.50 -1.20
N LEU A 783 12.43 31.46 -1.50
CA LEU A 783 13.88 31.35 -1.38
C LEU A 783 14.47 32.63 -0.82
N VAL A 784 15.43 32.51 0.09
CA VAL A 784 16.22 33.63 0.60
C VAL A 784 17.70 33.22 0.55
N ASN A 785 18.50 33.83 -0.32
CA ASN A 785 19.90 33.44 -0.58
C ASN A 785 20.06 31.92 -0.79
N ASN A 786 19.19 31.33 -1.62
CA ASN A 786 19.08 29.89 -1.91
C ASN A 786 18.58 29.00 -0.75
N LEU A 787 18.23 29.58 0.41
CA LEU A 787 17.56 28.84 1.48
C LEU A 787 16.06 28.72 1.17
N ALA A 788 15.58 27.50 0.95
CA ALA A 788 14.17 27.22 0.70
C ALA A 788 13.33 27.49 1.95
N LEU A 789 12.16 28.11 1.73
CA LEU A 789 11.20 28.47 2.76
C LEU A 789 9.89 27.71 2.62
N GLY A 790 9.42 27.22 3.76
CA GLY A 790 8.10 26.68 3.99
C GLY A 790 6.99 27.68 3.68
N LYS A 791 5.79 27.18 3.40
CA LYS A 791 4.63 28.03 3.11
C LYS A 791 4.24 28.95 4.27
N ASP A 792 4.44 28.48 5.50
CA ASP A 792 4.06 29.20 6.72
C ASP A 792 5.26 29.86 7.42
N GLU A 793 6.49 29.77 6.87
CA GLU A 793 7.66 30.45 7.41
C GLU A 793 7.59 31.96 7.17
N LYS A 794 7.68 32.75 8.25
CA LYS A 794 7.67 34.22 8.18
C LYS A 794 9.09 34.74 7.94
N THR A 795 9.22 35.72 7.05
CA THR A 795 10.41 36.55 6.93
C THR A 795 10.17 37.86 7.67
N ARG A 796 11.07 38.21 8.60
CA ARG A 796 11.00 39.49 9.33
C ARG A 796 12.26 40.29 9.06
N THR A 797 12.09 41.58 8.82
CA THR A 797 13.19 42.55 8.81
C THR A 797 13.28 43.22 10.18
N LEU A 798 14.49 43.48 10.66
CA LEU A 798 14.67 44.42 11.78
C LEU A 798 14.13 45.79 11.33
N HIS A 799 13.14 46.33 12.05
CA HIS A 799 12.70 47.71 11.87
C HIS A 799 13.86 48.65 12.21
N VAL A 800 14.63 49.03 11.19
CA VAL A 800 15.54 50.18 11.24
C VAL A 800 14.86 51.33 10.49
N PHE A 801 13.77 51.83 11.06
CA PHE A 801 13.26 53.17 10.77
C PHE A 801 12.94 53.84 12.11
N GLY A 802 14.00 54.16 12.83
CA GLY A 802 14.03 55.26 13.79
C GLY A 802 14.82 56.39 13.17
N MET A 803 14.12 57.30 12.49
CA MET A 803 14.51 58.70 12.39
C MET A 803 13.42 59.53 13.06
#